data_AF-A0A0D9XSU8-F1
#
_entry.id   AF-A0A0D9XSU8-F1
#
_cell.length_a   1.000
_cell.length_b   1.000
_cell.length_c   1.000
_cell.angle_alpha   90.00
_cell.angle_beta   90.00
_cell.angle_gamma   90.00
#
_symmetry.space_group_name_H-M   'P 1'
#
loop_
_entity.id
_entity.type
_entity.pdbx_description
1 polymer ?
#
loop_
_entity_poly.entity_id
_entity_poly.type
_entity_poly.pdbx_seq_one_letter_code
_entity_poly.pdbx_strand_id
1 'polypeptide(L)'
;MAADDVRELLLSTTADGDLDPSTPLSAPDLRLLIDRLRIRSDRLHASALSFASSSHAPLAAALLHAADSAAASSSLESSLAAALSPLSSDGGLSELRELSDRLLAARRELRERREHLAAASSVADLAARLRAARDSADPLAAAAAAAELKPLLVDPEGSGSGQDEPVVFGLLRSELEQLVDELQVTLVKNLEECVEFAPEGRKVVVRAAPRGNSGGTPGVELHVALQALEIIESVDYGMAKLADLMIKHVLVPAISNISVAVSVEVLEKSGPEYPTSVLCIVPTEELQGYKDGSALYSRIIDIIKFVHETICGENITWMQSFSKLTWSRISDLVIRHFISKAVPHEASKLIEFQDIVRSTAEFENTLRNMMYISHDKRDGKLTQFVDDVEVHFAVRKRNEILVKARDLLVQYDYDNPLASLDREDSIVDLLFLPEKCFISKSALQLMKLVHGALKDACLSSARVAKELCYAARDALLLYKAIVPVQLEKQLDSINQVAAIIHNDFYHLSQEILGLAFEYRADFPGDLQKLVVFVDLAPNFSQMADGVLTRQIQLVTANLIEAIDGADGFQNTHQPQHYESAKFSIEQVVFILEKLHIMWEPILPRSIYKRSMCYILGSVFSRITKDMLLIDDMAAEETLQLQGLIHLALENLSSLFLSLVENEFLDHQTWIELDEIICPLKKFRKLAELLDMSLKSITAAWESGELTNCGFTSSEVQSFVKAIFADSPLRKECLFWKYLSIHVCDYIL
;
A
#
# COMPACT_ATOMS: atom_id res chain seq x y z
N MET A 1 1.26 60.27 -21.01
CA MET A 1 2.03 61.31 -20.29
C MET A 1 1.07 62.45 -19.99
N ALA A 2 0.71 62.83 -18.78
CA ALA A 2 1.08 62.44 -17.42
C ALA A 2 -0.17 62.00 -16.66
N ALA A 3 -0.02 61.18 -15.62
CA ALA A 3 -1.11 60.87 -14.70
C ALA A 3 -1.33 62.10 -13.81
N ASP A 4 -2.36 62.90 -14.12
CA ASP A 4 -2.78 64.04 -13.28
C ASP A 4 -3.25 63.49 -11.93
N ASP A 5 -2.41 63.61 -10.90
CA ASP A 5 -2.75 63.23 -9.53
C ASP A 5 -3.87 64.14 -9.04
N VAL A 6 -5.00 63.55 -8.66
CA VAL A 6 -6.23 64.25 -8.27
C VAL A 6 -6.00 65.19 -7.08
N ARG A 7 -4.95 64.96 -6.27
CA ARG A 7 -4.51 65.82 -5.16
C ARG A 7 -3.89 67.15 -5.60
N GLU A 8 -3.42 67.32 -6.84
CA GLU A 8 -2.91 68.62 -7.32
C GLU A 8 -3.99 69.71 -7.30
N LEU A 9 -5.26 69.33 -7.43
CA LEU A 9 -6.39 70.25 -7.36
C LEU A 9 -6.61 70.85 -5.97
N LEU A 10 -5.96 70.34 -4.91
CA LEU A 10 -6.03 70.85 -3.53
C LEU A 10 -4.88 71.81 -3.16
N LEU A 11 -3.75 71.77 -3.86
CA LEU A 11 -2.48 72.39 -3.43
C LEU A 11 -2.43 73.93 -3.52
N SER A 12 -3.49 74.61 -3.97
CA SER A 12 -3.40 76.03 -4.34
C SER A 12 -3.83 77.03 -3.25
N THR A 13 -3.98 76.64 -1.97
CA THR A 13 -4.56 77.55 -0.96
C THR A 13 -3.95 77.60 0.44
N THR A 14 -2.88 76.87 0.77
CA THR A 14 -2.18 77.04 2.06
C THR A 14 -0.67 76.95 1.89
N ALA A 15 0.02 78.03 2.27
CA ALA A 15 1.48 78.10 2.28
C ALA A 15 2.04 77.42 3.53
N ASP A 16 2.34 76.13 3.41
CA ASP A 16 3.51 75.46 4.00
C ASP A 16 3.50 73.98 3.56
N GLY A 17 4.69 73.43 3.34
CA GLY A 17 4.93 72.17 2.64
C GLY A 17 4.61 70.89 3.42
N ASP A 18 4.66 69.79 2.66
CA ASP A 18 4.69 68.37 3.05
C ASP A 18 3.42 67.79 3.69
N LEU A 19 2.52 67.27 2.84
CA LEU A 19 1.52 66.26 3.19
C LEU A 19 1.86 64.93 2.50
N ASP A 20 2.20 63.94 3.33
CA ASP A 20 2.55 62.56 2.96
C ASP A 20 1.43 61.89 2.12
N PRO A 21 1.75 61.27 0.96
CA PRO A 21 0.76 60.61 0.08
C PRO A 21 -0.02 59.46 0.74
N SER A 22 0.41 59.00 1.91
CA SER A 22 -0.24 57.90 2.66
C SER A 22 -1.32 58.34 3.66
N THR A 23 -1.56 59.65 3.87
CA THR A 23 -2.60 60.13 4.80
C THR A 23 -4.00 60.16 4.16
N PRO A 24 -5.06 59.67 4.84
CA PRO A 24 -6.44 59.75 4.33
C PRO A 24 -6.94 61.20 4.30
N LEU A 25 -7.52 61.62 3.17
CA LEU A 25 -8.10 62.96 2.97
C LEU A 25 -9.26 63.19 3.96
N SER A 26 -9.35 64.39 4.54
CA SER A 26 -10.45 64.74 5.44
C SER A 26 -11.75 64.98 4.63
N ALA A 27 -12.91 64.78 5.26
CA ALA A 27 -14.21 65.04 4.61
C ALA A 27 -14.37 66.48 4.03
N PRO A 28 -13.81 67.54 4.66
CA PRO A 28 -13.69 68.87 4.05
C PRO A 28 -12.90 68.89 2.74
N ASP A 29 -11.76 68.19 2.66
CA ASP A 29 -10.87 68.20 1.49
C ASP A 29 -11.54 67.52 0.29
N LEU A 30 -12.27 66.42 0.52
CA LEU A 30 -13.04 65.75 -0.53
C LEU A 30 -14.17 66.64 -1.08
N ARG A 31 -14.82 67.46 -0.25
CA ARG A 31 -15.84 68.41 -0.72
C ARG A 31 -15.24 69.52 -1.58
N LEU A 32 -14.08 70.05 -1.18
CA LEU A 32 -13.37 71.07 -1.96
C LEU A 32 -12.93 70.55 -3.34
N LEU A 33 -12.49 69.29 -3.39
CA LEU A 33 -12.07 68.63 -4.62
C LEU A 33 -13.27 68.42 -5.58
N ILE A 34 -14.42 68.02 -5.04
CA ILE A 34 -15.67 67.88 -5.81
C ILE A 34 -16.10 69.22 -6.42
N ASP A 35 -16.05 70.31 -5.66
CA ASP A 35 -16.43 71.64 -6.17
C ASP A 35 -15.47 72.15 -7.25
N ARG A 36 -14.15 71.93 -7.09
CA ARG A 36 -13.16 72.33 -8.10
C ARG A 36 -13.25 71.49 -9.37
N LEU A 37 -13.56 70.20 -9.26
CA LEU A 37 -13.81 69.34 -10.41
C LEU A 37 -15.07 69.76 -11.17
N ARG A 38 -16.14 70.16 -10.46
CA ARG A 38 -17.34 70.73 -11.09
C ARG A 38 -17.03 72.00 -11.88
N ILE A 39 -16.29 72.94 -11.30
CA ILE A 39 -15.89 74.19 -11.98
C ILE A 39 -15.05 73.89 -13.23
N ARG A 40 -14.12 72.92 -13.16
CA ARG A 40 -13.29 72.51 -14.33
C ARG A 40 -14.15 71.84 -15.41
N SER A 41 -15.12 71.02 -15.03
CA SER A 41 -16.09 70.39 -15.94
C SER A 41 -16.93 71.43 -16.67
N ASP A 42 -17.49 72.41 -15.95
CA ASP A 42 -18.32 73.46 -16.55
C ASP A 42 -17.52 74.33 -17.52
N ARG A 43 -16.26 74.61 -17.19
CA ARG A 43 -15.35 75.36 -18.08
C ARG A 43 -15.00 74.59 -19.35
N LEU A 44 -14.80 73.27 -19.27
CA LEU A 44 -14.60 72.41 -20.44
C LEU A 44 -15.87 72.35 -21.30
N HIS A 45 -17.05 72.24 -20.67
CA HIS A 45 -18.33 72.22 -21.37
C HIS A 45 -18.60 73.54 -22.11
N ALA A 46 -18.29 74.68 -21.49
CA ALA A 46 -18.38 75.99 -22.14
C ALA A 46 -17.39 76.14 -23.32
N SER A 47 -16.16 75.60 -23.19
CA SER A 47 -15.16 75.61 -24.25
C SER A 47 -15.55 74.70 -25.43
N ALA A 48 -16.19 73.56 -25.16
CA ALA A 48 -16.68 72.67 -26.20
C ALA A 48 -17.86 73.29 -26.96
N LEU A 49 -18.79 73.96 -26.25
CA LEU A 49 -19.90 74.68 -26.86
C LEU A 49 -19.45 75.88 -27.71
N SER A 50 -18.44 76.64 -27.28
CA SER A 50 -17.90 77.75 -28.06
C SER A 50 -17.17 77.27 -29.32
N PHE A 51 -16.45 76.15 -29.24
CA PHE A 51 -15.82 75.51 -30.39
C PHE A 51 -16.83 74.94 -31.40
N ALA A 52 -17.90 74.30 -30.93
CA ALA A 52 -18.96 73.79 -31.79
C ALA A 52 -19.71 74.94 -32.48
N SER A 53 -19.97 76.04 -31.77
CA SER A 53 -20.66 77.22 -32.32
C SER A 53 -19.80 77.97 -33.35
N SER A 54 -18.49 78.08 -33.13
CA SER A 54 -17.57 78.73 -34.08
C SER A 54 -17.30 77.91 -35.34
N SER A 55 -17.51 76.59 -35.28
CA SER A 55 -17.25 75.66 -36.40
C SER A 55 -18.48 75.39 -37.28
N HIS A 56 -19.68 75.83 -36.89
CA HIS A 56 -20.93 75.53 -37.61
C HIS A 56 -21.04 76.22 -38.99
N ALA A 57 -20.69 77.50 -39.08
CA ALA A 57 -20.77 78.27 -40.33
C ALA A 57 -19.82 77.77 -41.45
N PRO A 58 -18.51 77.51 -41.19
CA PRO A 58 -17.61 77.00 -42.23
C PRO A 58 -17.96 75.58 -42.70
N LEU A 59 -18.51 74.73 -41.81
CA LEU A 59 -18.87 73.34 -42.14
C LEU A 59 -20.16 73.26 -42.98
N ALA A 60 -21.14 74.13 -42.70
CA ALA A 60 -22.34 74.27 -43.53
C ALA A 60 -22.01 74.80 -44.94
N ALA A 61 -21.07 75.75 -45.05
CA ALA A 61 -20.61 76.26 -46.35
C ALA A 61 -19.91 75.17 -47.18
N ALA A 62 -19.09 74.32 -46.56
CA ALA A 62 -18.44 73.19 -47.25
C ALA A 62 -19.45 72.14 -47.75
N LEU A 63 -20.50 71.84 -46.97
CA LEU A 63 -21.55 70.89 -47.35
C LEU A 63 -22.46 71.43 -48.48
N LEU A 64 -22.75 72.73 -48.49
CA LEU A 64 -23.46 73.38 -49.61
C LEU A 64 -22.63 73.36 -50.90
N HIS A 65 -21.33 73.62 -50.81
CA HIS A 65 -20.42 73.55 -51.96
C HIS A 65 -20.30 72.12 -52.53
N ALA A 66 -20.38 71.10 -51.67
CA ALA A 66 -20.43 69.69 -52.07
C ALA A 66 -21.78 69.31 -52.71
N ALA A 67 -22.89 69.88 -52.24
CA ALA A 67 -24.23 69.65 -52.80
C ALA A 67 -24.40 70.30 -54.19
N ASP A 68 -23.90 71.52 -54.40
CA ASP A 68 -23.91 72.20 -55.70
C ASP A 68 -23.02 71.48 -56.73
N SER A 69 -21.89 70.91 -56.28
CA SER A 69 -21.01 70.09 -57.11
C SER A 69 -21.65 68.75 -57.51
N ALA A 70 -22.51 68.17 -56.65
CA ALA A 70 -23.27 66.96 -56.94
C ALA A 70 -24.44 67.24 -57.92
N ALA A 71 -25.06 68.42 -57.86
CA ALA A 71 -26.11 68.83 -58.80
C ALA A 71 -25.56 69.11 -60.22
N ALA A 72 -24.28 69.45 -60.38
CA ALA A 72 -23.61 69.56 -61.68
C ALA A 72 -23.34 68.19 -62.35
N SER A 73 -23.38 67.09 -61.60
CA SER A 73 -23.15 65.72 -62.10
C SER A 73 -24.32 65.16 -62.92
N SER A 74 -25.56 65.57 -62.63
CA SER A 74 -26.75 65.14 -63.39
C SER A 74 -26.90 65.84 -64.75
N SER A 75 -26.32 67.05 -64.90
CA SER A 75 -26.21 67.78 -66.17
C SER A 75 -25.23 67.10 -67.15
N LEU A 76 -24.13 66.53 -66.63
CA LEU A 76 -23.17 65.74 -67.38
C LEU A 76 -23.74 64.40 -67.87
N GLU A 77 -24.56 63.72 -67.06
CA GLU A 77 -25.26 62.48 -67.45
C GLU A 77 -26.22 62.69 -68.65
N SER A 78 -26.96 63.80 -68.66
CA SER A 78 -27.87 64.13 -69.77
C SER A 78 -27.12 64.47 -71.07
N SER A 79 -25.95 65.11 -70.96
CA SER A 79 -25.07 65.43 -72.09
C SER A 79 -24.35 64.18 -72.64
N LEU A 80 -23.99 63.24 -71.76
CA LEU A 80 -23.38 61.97 -72.13
C LEU A 80 -24.40 61.04 -72.83
N ALA A 81 -25.65 61.00 -72.36
CA ALA A 81 -26.74 60.23 -72.99
C ALA A 81 -27.09 60.74 -74.41
N ALA A 82 -27.01 62.06 -74.64
CA ALA A 82 -27.17 62.64 -75.97
C ALA A 82 -26.01 62.30 -76.92
N ALA A 83 -24.77 62.28 -76.41
CA ALA A 83 -23.56 61.96 -77.18
C ALA A 83 -23.38 60.46 -77.49
N LEU A 84 -23.95 59.56 -76.67
CA LEU A 84 -23.87 58.09 -76.83
C LEU A 84 -24.99 57.50 -77.72
N SER A 85 -26.02 58.29 -78.07
CA SER A 85 -27.13 57.84 -78.93
C SER A 85 -26.75 57.35 -80.34
N PRO A 86 -25.67 57.84 -81.01
CA PRO A 86 -25.26 57.31 -82.31
C PRO A 86 -24.42 56.01 -82.21
N LEU A 87 -23.77 55.76 -81.07
CA LEU A 87 -22.81 54.66 -80.86
C LEU A 87 -23.47 53.31 -80.52
N SER A 88 -24.76 53.30 -80.19
CA SER A 88 -25.52 52.10 -79.84
C SER A 88 -26.05 51.30 -81.04
N SER A 89 -25.76 51.74 -82.28
CA SER A 89 -26.32 51.15 -83.51
C SER A 89 -25.34 50.38 -84.40
N ASP A 90 -24.09 50.17 -83.95
CA ASP A 90 -23.05 49.50 -84.75
C ASP A 90 -22.48 48.24 -84.06
N GLY A 91 -22.33 47.15 -84.82
CA GLY A 91 -22.02 45.80 -84.33
C GLY A 91 -20.63 45.60 -83.71
N GLY A 92 -19.76 46.61 -83.72
CA GLY A 92 -18.39 46.55 -83.18
C GLY A 92 -18.28 46.52 -81.65
N LEU A 93 -19.36 46.85 -80.91
CA LEU A 93 -19.34 46.84 -79.45
C LEU A 93 -19.29 45.43 -78.84
N SER A 94 -19.81 44.40 -79.54
CA SER A 94 -19.75 43.02 -79.04
C SER A 94 -18.32 42.47 -79.08
N GLU A 95 -17.57 42.75 -80.15
CA GLU A 95 -16.18 42.32 -80.31
C GLU A 95 -15.24 43.03 -79.32
N LEU A 96 -15.47 44.33 -79.06
CA LEU A 96 -14.74 45.08 -78.04
C LEU A 96 -15.03 44.59 -76.62
N ARG A 97 -16.27 44.18 -76.33
CA ARG A 97 -16.65 43.59 -75.04
C ARG A 97 -15.97 42.24 -74.83
N GLU A 98 -15.96 41.38 -75.85
CA GLU A 98 -15.27 40.09 -75.81
C GLU A 98 -13.74 40.23 -75.68
N LEU A 99 -13.14 41.25 -76.29
CA LEU A 99 -11.73 41.59 -76.09
C LEU A 99 -11.46 42.13 -74.68
N SER A 100 -12.34 42.97 -74.14
CA SER A 100 -12.24 43.49 -72.77
C SER A 100 -12.35 42.37 -71.73
N ASP A 101 -13.28 41.44 -71.90
CA ASP A 101 -13.45 40.29 -71.01
C ASP A 101 -12.24 39.35 -71.07
N ARG A 102 -11.67 39.11 -72.26
CA ARG A 102 -10.39 38.40 -72.43
C ARG A 102 -9.23 39.12 -71.75
N LEU A 103 -9.16 40.44 -71.82
CA LEU A 103 -8.12 41.24 -71.19
C LEU A 103 -8.24 41.26 -69.66
N LEU A 104 -9.48 41.30 -69.13
CA LEU A 104 -9.76 41.15 -67.70
C LEU A 104 -9.43 39.75 -67.19
N ALA A 105 -9.71 38.71 -67.97
CA ALA A 105 -9.32 37.33 -67.66
C ALA A 105 -7.79 37.18 -67.65
N ALA A 106 -7.09 37.71 -68.67
CA ALA A 106 -5.62 37.70 -68.73
C ALA A 106 -4.98 38.52 -67.61
N ARG A 107 -5.59 39.63 -67.16
CA ARG A 107 -5.11 40.39 -65.98
C ARG A 107 -5.30 39.63 -64.67
N ARG A 108 -6.40 38.88 -64.52
CA ARG A 108 -6.62 37.99 -63.37
C ARG A 108 -5.59 36.86 -63.37
N GLU A 109 -5.40 36.19 -64.50
CA GLU A 109 -4.39 35.14 -64.66
C GLU A 109 -2.97 35.68 -64.41
N LEU A 110 -2.64 36.89 -64.88
CA LEU A 110 -1.34 37.51 -64.60
C LEU A 110 -1.15 37.81 -63.10
N ARG A 111 -2.21 38.22 -62.40
CA ARG A 111 -2.16 38.44 -60.95
C ARG A 111 -1.93 37.11 -60.22
N GLU A 112 -2.69 36.07 -60.53
CA GLU A 112 -2.52 34.72 -59.97
C GLU A 112 -1.11 34.17 -60.25
N ARG A 113 -0.60 34.31 -61.47
CA ARG A 113 0.79 33.91 -61.81
C ARG A 113 1.84 34.70 -61.03
N ARG A 114 1.61 35.99 -60.74
CA ARG A 114 2.51 36.80 -59.91
C ARG A 114 2.47 36.36 -58.44
N GLU A 115 1.29 36.03 -57.93
CA GLU A 115 1.12 35.49 -56.57
C GLU A 115 1.79 34.11 -56.43
N HIS A 116 1.61 33.22 -57.40
CA HIS A 116 2.31 31.92 -57.45
C HIS A 116 3.83 32.08 -57.57
N LEU A 117 4.32 33.02 -58.39
CA LEU A 117 5.74 33.31 -58.52
C LEU A 117 6.32 33.87 -57.21
N ALA A 118 5.59 34.74 -56.52
CA ALA A 118 5.98 35.25 -55.21
C ALA A 118 6.08 34.10 -54.18
N ALA A 119 5.07 33.23 -54.10
CA ALA A 119 5.10 32.06 -53.21
C ALA A 119 6.27 31.11 -53.52
N ALA A 120 6.50 30.80 -54.80
CA ALA A 120 7.61 29.96 -55.24
C ALA A 120 8.98 30.61 -54.93
N SER A 121 9.09 31.93 -55.03
CA SER A 121 10.32 32.65 -54.68
C SER A 121 10.61 32.60 -53.18
N SER A 122 9.59 32.72 -52.32
CA SER A 122 9.74 32.59 -50.87
C SER A 122 10.17 31.16 -50.47
N VAL A 123 9.59 30.14 -51.09
CA VAL A 123 9.99 28.74 -50.89
C VAL A 123 11.45 28.51 -51.31
N ALA A 124 11.85 29.06 -52.46
CA ALA A 124 13.24 28.94 -52.95
C ALA A 124 14.24 29.64 -52.03
N ASP A 125 13.88 30.80 -51.45
CA ASP A 125 14.70 31.51 -50.47
C ASP A 125 14.87 30.70 -49.18
N LEU A 126 13.79 30.14 -48.63
CA LEU A 126 13.84 29.27 -47.44
C LEU A 126 14.71 28.03 -47.68
N ALA A 127 14.55 27.37 -48.83
CA ALA A 127 15.39 26.22 -49.20
C ALA A 127 16.87 26.60 -49.37
N ALA A 128 17.17 27.80 -49.89
CA ALA A 128 18.53 28.29 -50.02
C ALA A 128 19.17 28.57 -48.64
N ARG A 129 18.41 29.14 -47.71
CA ARG A 129 18.85 29.37 -46.32
C ARG A 129 19.11 28.06 -45.57
N LEU A 130 18.27 27.04 -45.73
CA LEU A 130 18.49 25.71 -45.14
C LEU A 130 19.78 25.06 -45.66
N ARG A 131 20.03 25.13 -46.98
CA ARG A 131 21.29 24.62 -47.56
C ARG A 131 22.50 25.40 -47.06
N ALA A 132 22.42 26.73 -47.01
CA ALA A 132 23.51 27.56 -46.49
C ALA A 132 23.80 27.27 -45.01
N ALA A 133 22.77 26.99 -44.20
CA ALA A 133 22.93 26.58 -42.81
C ALA A 133 23.64 25.21 -42.70
N ARG A 134 23.27 24.25 -43.58
CA ARG A 134 23.88 22.91 -43.64
C ARG A 134 25.36 22.96 -44.04
N ASP A 135 25.71 23.83 -44.98
CA ASP A 135 27.07 23.96 -45.50
C ASP A 135 27.98 24.83 -44.61
N SER A 136 27.45 25.41 -43.52
CA SER A 136 28.22 26.25 -42.59
C SER A 136 29.27 25.43 -41.83
N ALA A 137 30.53 25.85 -41.90
CA ALA A 137 31.61 25.27 -41.11
C ALA A 137 31.59 25.68 -39.63
N ASP A 138 30.90 26.79 -39.30
CA ASP A 138 30.73 27.24 -37.92
C ASP A 138 29.42 26.66 -37.34
N PRO A 139 29.50 25.83 -36.29
CA PRO A 139 28.33 25.20 -35.68
C PRO A 139 27.38 26.23 -35.02
N LEU A 140 27.88 27.37 -34.55
CA LEU A 140 27.02 28.41 -33.96
C LEU A 140 26.21 29.12 -35.03
N ALA A 141 26.83 29.45 -36.16
CA ALA A 141 26.13 30.03 -37.31
C ALA A 141 25.08 29.05 -37.88
N ALA A 142 25.40 27.75 -37.95
CA ALA A 142 24.45 26.71 -38.38
C ALA A 142 23.26 26.59 -37.42
N ALA A 143 23.52 26.57 -36.10
CA ALA A 143 22.49 26.52 -35.07
C ALA A 143 21.60 27.78 -35.06
N ALA A 144 22.20 28.98 -35.19
CA ALA A 144 21.46 30.24 -35.24
C ALA A 144 20.55 30.30 -36.47
N ALA A 145 21.06 29.90 -37.65
CA ALA A 145 20.26 29.83 -38.86
C ALA A 145 19.10 28.83 -38.73
N ALA A 146 19.33 27.67 -38.10
CA ALA A 146 18.27 26.70 -37.81
C ALA A 146 17.20 27.28 -36.88
N ALA A 147 17.61 27.97 -35.81
CA ALA A 147 16.70 28.60 -34.85
C ALA A 147 15.88 29.74 -35.48
N GLU A 148 16.47 30.54 -36.38
CA GLU A 148 15.75 31.58 -37.13
C GLU A 148 14.73 30.99 -38.12
N LEU A 149 15.04 29.84 -38.74
CA LEU A 149 14.17 29.18 -39.71
C LEU A 149 13.02 28.40 -39.04
N LYS A 150 13.19 27.98 -37.78
CA LYS A 150 12.19 27.23 -36.99
C LYS A 150 10.82 27.93 -36.93
N PRO A 151 10.67 29.19 -36.48
CA PRO A 151 9.37 29.87 -36.42
C PRO A 151 8.79 30.18 -37.81
N LEU A 152 9.60 30.19 -38.87
CA LEU A 152 9.13 30.43 -40.24
C LEU A 152 8.53 29.18 -40.89
N LEU A 153 8.87 27.99 -40.39
CA LEU A 153 8.45 26.68 -40.90
C LEU A 153 7.53 25.91 -39.94
N VAL A 154 7.45 26.36 -38.68
CA VAL A 154 6.66 25.77 -37.60
C VAL A 154 5.73 26.84 -37.03
N ASP A 155 4.43 26.69 -37.28
CA ASP A 155 3.39 27.61 -36.79
C ASP A 155 3.10 27.35 -35.29
N PRO A 156 3.19 28.35 -34.39
CA PRO A 156 3.02 28.14 -32.95
C PRO A 156 1.57 27.90 -32.50
N GLU A 157 0.56 28.26 -33.30
CA GLU A 157 -0.85 28.00 -32.98
C GLU A 157 -1.39 26.86 -33.85
N GLY A 158 -1.47 25.66 -33.27
CA GLY A 158 -1.92 24.42 -33.95
C GLY A 158 -3.31 24.49 -34.57
N SER A 159 -3.45 25.13 -35.73
CA SER A 159 -4.66 25.22 -36.52
C SER A 159 -4.40 24.78 -37.96
N GLY A 160 -4.02 23.51 -38.11
CA GLY A 160 -3.86 22.91 -39.43
C GLY A 160 -3.70 21.41 -39.33
N SER A 161 -4.78 20.69 -39.05
CA SER A 161 -4.82 19.24 -39.21
C SER A 161 -4.57 18.87 -40.69
N GLY A 162 -3.32 18.65 -41.05
CA GLY A 162 -2.80 17.63 -41.97
C GLY A 162 -3.40 17.37 -43.36
N GLN A 163 -4.37 18.14 -43.87
CA GLN A 163 -5.02 17.82 -45.15
C GLN A 163 -4.97 18.92 -46.23
N ASP A 164 -4.73 20.19 -45.87
CA ASP A 164 -4.66 21.32 -46.83
C ASP A 164 -3.30 22.07 -46.84
N GLU A 165 -2.27 21.57 -46.14
CA GLU A 165 -0.93 22.18 -46.15
C GLU A 165 -0.19 21.84 -47.46
N PRO A 166 0.44 22.81 -48.15
CA PRO A 166 1.24 22.52 -49.34
C PRO A 166 2.40 21.57 -49.02
N VAL A 167 2.53 20.47 -49.77
CA VAL A 167 3.57 19.41 -49.59
C VAL A 167 4.98 19.97 -49.43
N VAL A 168 5.29 21.09 -50.11
CA VAL A 168 6.57 21.79 -50.02
C VAL A 168 6.95 22.22 -48.61
N PHE A 169 6.01 22.69 -47.79
CA PHE A 169 6.31 23.10 -46.41
C PHE A 169 6.59 21.89 -45.52
N GLY A 170 5.91 20.76 -45.78
CA GLY A 170 6.24 19.48 -45.15
C GLY A 170 7.67 19.00 -45.49
N LEU A 171 8.10 19.15 -46.74
CA LEU A 171 9.47 18.84 -47.16
C LEU A 171 10.50 19.76 -46.51
N LEU A 172 10.27 21.08 -46.49
CA LEU A 172 11.16 22.04 -45.84
C LEU A 172 11.27 21.81 -44.34
N ARG A 173 10.17 21.45 -43.67
CA ARG A 173 10.17 21.06 -42.25
C ARG A 173 11.01 19.80 -42.03
N SER A 174 10.87 18.80 -42.90
CA SER A 174 11.70 17.58 -42.83
C SER A 174 13.19 17.86 -43.07
N GLU A 175 13.53 18.81 -43.96
CA GLU A 175 14.93 19.22 -44.17
C GLU A 175 15.50 19.99 -42.97
N LEU A 176 14.69 20.82 -42.31
CA LEU A 176 15.06 21.50 -41.06
C LEU A 176 15.26 20.50 -39.93
N GLU A 177 14.34 19.53 -39.76
CA GLU A 177 14.46 18.46 -38.76
C GLU A 177 15.73 17.64 -38.98
N GLN A 178 16.02 17.23 -40.22
CA GLN A 178 17.26 16.53 -40.56
C GLN A 178 18.51 17.36 -40.24
N LEU A 179 18.49 18.67 -40.53
CA LEU A 179 19.61 19.56 -40.21
C LEU A 179 19.83 19.66 -38.68
N VAL A 180 18.74 19.78 -37.91
CA VAL A 180 18.81 19.82 -36.44
C VAL A 180 19.34 18.48 -35.91
N ASP A 181 18.88 17.35 -36.44
CA ASP A 181 19.37 16.01 -36.06
C ASP A 181 20.86 15.82 -36.40
N GLU A 182 21.30 16.24 -37.58
CA GLU A 182 22.71 16.20 -38.01
C GLU A 182 23.61 17.05 -37.10
N LEU A 183 23.17 18.27 -36.79
CA LEU A 183 23.86 19.15 -35.84
C LEU A 183 23.90 18.51 -34.46
N GLN A 184 22.78 18.01 -33.95
CA GLN A 184 22.69 17.38 -32.63
C GLN A 184 23.64 16.18 -32.51
N VAL A 185 23.64 15.25 -33.47
CA VAL A 185 24.54 14.09 -33.47
C VAL A 185 26.00 14.52 -33.49
N THR A 186 26.34 15.51 -34.31
CA THR A 186 27.73 16.01 -34.43
C THR A 186 28.19 16.70 -33.15
N LEU A 187 27.34 17.55 -32.55
CA LEU A 187 27.63 18.27 -31.32
C LEU A 187 27.73 17.34 -30.10
N VAL A 188 26.88 16.31 -30.00
CA VAL A 188 26.97 15.28 -28.97
C VAL A 188 28.27 14.48 -29.11
N LYS A 189 28.67 14.13 -30.32
CA LYS A 189 29.94 13.44 -30.54
C LYS A 189 31.14 14.31 -30.10
N ASN A 190 31.10 15.62 -30.39
CA ASN A 190 32.12 16.56 -29.90
C ASN A 190 32.16 16.62 -28.36
N LEU A 191 31.00 16.62 -27.69
CA LEU A 191 30.92 16.56 -26.22
C LEU A 191 31.62 15.31 -25.66
N GLU A 192 31.41 14.16 -26.30
CA GLU A 192 32.05 12.88 -25.90
C GLU A 192 33.56 12.91 -26.09
N GLU A 193 34.05 13.56 -27.14
CA GLU A 193 35.50 13.69 -27.40
C GLU A 193 36.17 14.73 -26.46
N CYS A 194 35.41 15.69 -25.95
CA CYS A 194 35.88 16.68 -24.97
C CYS A 194 35.85 16.16 -23.52
N VAL A 195 34.92 15.25 -23.19
CA VAL A 195 34.79 14.68 -21.84
C VAL A 195 35.08 13.17 -21.87
N GLU A 196 36.33 12.82 -21.62
CA GLU A 196 36.82 11.44 -21.65
C GLU A 196 36.65 10.77 -20.27
N PHE A 197 35.98 9.63 -20.24
CA PHE A 197 35.88 8.77 -19.06
C PHE A 197 36.92 7.65 -19.15
N ALA A 198 37.76 7.50 -18.13
CA ALA A 198 38.81 6.47 -18.14
C ALA A 198 38.19 5.05 -18.14
N PRO A 199 38.80 4.08 -18.86
CA PRO A 199 38.26 2.71 -19.00
C PRO A 199 38.21 1.93 -17.69
N GLU A 200 39.03 2.28 -16.70
CA GLU A 200 39.02 1.66 -15.35
C GLU A 200 37.93 2.26 -14.43
N GLY A 201 37.19 3.29 -14.89
CA GLY A 201 36.29 4.10 -14.06
C GLY A 201 37.06 5.01 -13.10
N ARG A 202 36.36 5.91 -12.37
CA ARG A 202 36.93 6.78 -11.31
C ARG A 202 37.78 7.97 -11.75
N LYS A 203 37.96 8.20 -13.05
CA LYS A 203 38.64 9.40 -13.57
C LYS A 203 37.88 9.99 -14.75
N VAL A 204 37.64 11.30 -14.69
CA VAL A 204 37.07 12.10 -15.78
C VAL A 204 38.09 13.14 -16.19
N VAL A 205 38.33 13.23 -17.49
CA VAL A 205 39.23 14.21 -18.08
C VAL A 205 38.40 15.11 -18.98
N VAL A 206 38.31 16.39 -18.62
CA VAL A 206 37.63 17.42 -19.39
C VAL A 206 38.68 18.25 -20.13
N ARG A 207 38.52 18.34 -21.44
CA ARG A 207 39.37 19.14 -22.34
C ARG A 207 38.52 20.25 -22.95
N ALA A 208 39.13 21.42 -23.16
CA ALA A 208 38.44 22.52 -23.84
C ALA A 208 38.15 22.21 -25.33
N ALA A 209 38.96 21.37 -25.97
CA ALA A 209 38.82 20.95 -27.36
C ALA A 209 39.19 19.45 -27.53
N PRO A 210 38.61 18.75 -28.54
CA PRO A 210 38.81 17.32 -28.72
C PRO A 210 40.20 16.97 -29.27
N ARG A 211 40.67 15.74 -28.99
CA ARG A 211 42.04 15.31 -29.26
C ARG A 211 42.22 14.78 -30.70
N GLY A 212 42.33 15.70 -31.66
CA GLY A 212 42.86 15.43 -33.00
C GLY A 212 41.84 15.02 -34.07
N ASN A 213 42.06 15.56 -35.28
CA ASN A 213 41.30 15.34 -36.51
C ASN A 213 41.12 13.85 -36.87
N SER A 214 40.02 13.22 -36.46
CA SER A 214 39.62 11.93 -37.03
C SER A 214 38.81 12.07 -38.33
N GLY A 215 38.49 13.30 -38.78
CA GLY A 215 37.62 13.54 -39.95
C GLY A 215 37.85 14.83 -40.74
N GLY A 216 39.03 15.46 -40.66
CA GLY A 216 39.37 16.62 -41.50
C GLY A 216 38.69 17.95 -41.15
N THR A 217 37.72 17.98 -40.24
CA THR A 217 37.12 19.20 -39.68
C THR A 217 37.78 19.57 -38.35
N PRO A 218 38.10 20.86 -38.10
CA PRO A 218 38.60 21.30 -36.79
C PRO A 218 37.55 20.98 -35.71
N GLY A 219 37.98 20.34 -34.62
CA GLY A 219 37.11 20.01 -33.51
C GLY A 219 36.51 21.26 -32.86
N VAL A 220 35.25 21.18 -32.43
CA VAL A 220 34.52 22.30 -31.81
C VAL A 220 34.85 22.35 -30.32
N GLU A 221 35.11 23.54 -29.79
CA GLU A 221 35.33 23.73 -28.35
C GLU A 221 34.08 23.33 -27.54
N LEU A 222 34.28 22.77 -26.34
CA LEU A 222 33.21 22.24 -25.49
C LEU A 222 32.07 23.25 -25.25
N HIS A 223 32.42 24.48 -24.91
CA HIS A 223 31.46 25.56 -24.63
C HIS A 223 30.71 26.00 -25.89
N VAL A 224 31.39 26.03 -27.04
CA VAL A 224 30.80 26.34 -28.35
C VAL A 224 29.79 25.26 -28.73
N ALA A 225 30.10 23.99 -28.46
CA ALA A 225 29.18 22.89 -28.70
C ALA A 225 27.93 22.96 -27.81
N LEU A 226 28.09 23.25 -26.51
CA LEU A 226 26.97 23.44 -25.59
C LEU A 226 26.12 24.66 -25.95
N GLN A 227 26.74 25.77 -26.35
CA GLN A 227 26.04 26.96 -26.78
C GLN A 227 25.26 26.72 -28.09
N ALA A 228 25.82 25.97 -29.05
CA ALA A 228 25.10 25.57 -30.25
C ALA A 228 23.89 24.68 -29.93
N LEU A 229 24.04 23.74 -28.97
CA LEU A 229 22.93 22.92 -28.47
C LEU A 229 21.86 23.73 -27.74
N GLU A 230 22.24 24.80 -27.05
CA GLU A 230 21.32 25.74 -26.41
C GLU A 230 20.48 26.50 -27.44
N ILE A 231 21.11 27.00 -28.51
CA ILE A 231 20.43 27.71 -29.59
C ILE A 231 19.37 26.82 -30.28
N ILE A 232 19.64 25.52 -30.46
CA ILE A 232 18.67 24.57 -31.03
C ILE A 232 17.73 23.93 -29.99
N GLU A 233 17.76 24.40 -28.73
CA GLU A 233 16.93 23.89 -27.62
C GLU A 233 17.13 22.39 -27.31
N SER A 234 18.33 21.84 -27.52
CA SER A 234 18.65 20.41 -27.39
C SER A 234 19.75 20.10 -26.36
N VAL A 235 19.96 20.99 -25.39
CA VAL A 235 20.96 20.80 -24.30
C VAL A 235 20.68 19.54 -23.49
N ASP A 236 19.42 19.26 -23.15
CA ASP A 236 19.02 18.06 -22.40
C ASP A 236 19.46 16.77 -23.12
N TYR A 237 19.33 16.73 -24.45
CA TYR A 237 19.77 15.59 -25.24
C TYR A 237 21.30 15.49 -25.27
N GLY A 238 21.98 16.61 -25.49
CA GLY A 238 23.45 16.69 -25.48
C GLY A 238 24.07 16.23 -24.17
N MET A 239 23.44 16.59 -23.05
CA MET A 239 23.92 16.27 -21.70
C MET A 239 23.52 14.86 -21.23
N ALA A 240 22.57 14.18 -21.89
CA ALA A 240 22.02 12.90 -21.43
C ALA A 240 23.10 11.81 -21.26
N LYS A 241 23.90 11.57 -22.30
CA LYS A 241 24.96 10.54 -22.25
C LYS A 241 26.06 10.92 -21.25
N LEU A 242 26.43 12.20 -21.19
CA LEU A 242 27.39 12.71 -20.22
C LEU A 242 26.90 12.49 -18.79
N ALA A 243 25.64 12.83 -18.49
CA ALA A 243 24.99 12.57 -17.22
C ALA A 243 24.99 11.08 -16.86
N ASP A 244 24.70 10.21 -17.82
CA ASP A 244 24.76 8.75 -17.61
C ASP A 244 26.16 8.26 -17.25
N LEU A 245 27.18 8.74 -17.96
CA LEU A 245 28.58 8.35 -17.69
C LEU A 245 29.08 8.93 -16.37
N MET A 246 28.72 10.18 -16.04
CA MET A 246 28.99 10.79 -14.73
C MET A 246 28.34 9.99 -13.60
N ILE A 247 27.08 9.57 -13.75
CA ILE A 247 26.42 8.73 -12.76
C ILE A 247 27.17 7.40 -12.59
N LYS A 248 27.43 6.71 -13.71
CA LYS A 248 27.99 5.36 -13.70
C LYS A 248 29.44 5.30 -13.21
N HIS A 249 30.29 6.22 -13.67
CA HIS A 249 31.74 6.15 -13.46
C HIS A 249 32.26 7.06 -12.35
N VAL A 250 31.45 8.03 -11.89
CA VAL A 250 31.84 9.01 -10.86
C VAL A 250 30.94 8.93 -9.64
N LEU A 251 29.65 9.26 -9.78
CA LEU A 251 28.75 9.39 -8.63
C LEU A 251 28.46 8.06 -7.95
N VAL A 252 28.26 6.96 -8.69
CA VAL A 252 28.05 5.63 -8.10
C VAL A 252 29.27 5.20 -7.26
N PRO A 253 30.52 5.24 -7.75
CA PRO A 253 31.70 4.96 -6.94
C PRO A 253 31.87 5.89 -5.74
N ALA A 254 31.59 7.19 -5.88
CA ALA A 254 31.72 8.18 -4.81
C ALA A 254 30.68 8.02 -3.69
N ILE A 255 29.47 7.56 -4.04
CA ILE A 255 28.36 7.39 -3.08
C ILE A 255 28.39 6.00 -2.42
N SER A 256 28.75 4.96 -3.19
CA SER A 256 28.68 3.58 -2.70
C SER A 256 29.83 3.18 -1.78
N ASN A 257 30.99 3.84 -1.88
CA ASN A 257 32.20 3.51 -1.12
C ASN A 257 32.53 4.64 -0.13
N ILE A 258 32.71 4.28 1.15
CA ILE A 258 32.98 5.24 2.23
C ILE A 258 34.44 5.71 2.21
N SER A 259 35.39 4.88 1.76
CA SER A 259 36.84 5.12 1.82
C SER A 259 37.43 5.75 0.56
N VAL A 260 36.82 6.84 0.10
CA VAL A 260 37.15 7.47 -1.18
C VAL A 260 37.11 8.99 -1.02
N ALA A 261 38.07 9.70 -1.60
CA ALA A 261 38.05 11.15 -1.74
C ALA A 261 37.92 11.56 -3.21
N VAL A 262 37.38 12.75 -3.42
CA VAL A 262 37.31 13.40 -4.73
C VAL A 262 38.46 14.40 -4.78
N SER A 263 39.33 14.30 -5.78
CA SER A 263 40.37 15.29 -6.05
C SER A 263 40.14 15.89 -7.44
N VAL A 264 40.31 17.21 -7.54
CA VAL A 264 40.30 17.94 -8.80
C VAL A 264 41.73 18.43 -9.05
N GLU A 265 42.31 17.99 -10.17
CA GLU A 265 43.62 18.41 -10.63
C GLU A 265 43.46 19.20 -11.93
N VAL A 266 43.87 20.46 -11.93
CA VAL A 266 43.99 21.26 -13.16
C VAL A 266 45.42 21.09 -13.67
N LEU A 267 45.58 20.39 -14.80
CA LEU A 267 46.88 20.20 -15.43
C LEU A 267 47.15 21.39 -16.36
N GLU A 268 47.77 22.43 -15.82
CA GLU A 268 48.43 23.44 -16.65
C GLU A 268 49.72 22.84 -17.21
N LYS A 269 49.76 22.54 -18.51
CA LYS A 269 51.00 22.17 -19.19
C LYS A 269 51.39 23.25 -20.20
N SER A 270 52.63 23.67 -20.09
CA SER A 270 53.30 24.66 -20.93
C SER A 270 53.38 24.21 -22.40
N GLY A 271 52.49 24.73 -23.24
CA GLY A 271 52.42 24.48 -24.68
C GLY A 271 51.14 25.07 -25.31
N PRO A 272 50.93 24.95 -26.65
CA PRO A 272 49.77 25.49 -27.36
C PRO A 272 48.49 24.64 -27.22
N GLU A 273 48.45 23.72 -26.24
CA GLU A 273 47.27 22.90 -25.95
C GLU A 273 46.50 23.50 -24.76
N TYR A 274 45.19 23.55 -24.89
CA TYR A 274 44.24 24.13 -23.94
C TYR A 274 44.28 23.47 -22.54
N PRO A 275 43.86 24.18 -21.46
CA PRO A 275 43.85 23.63 -20.11
C PRO A 275 43.01 22.35 -20.02
N THR A 276 43.53 21.36 -19.29
CA THR A 276 42.85 20.08 -19.06
C THR A 276 42.52 19.95 -17.57
N SER A 277 41.23 19.81 -17.27
CA SER A 277 40.73 19.62 -15.90
C SER A 277 40.42 18.15 -15.66
N VAL A 278 40.89 17.63 -14.54
CA VAL A 278 40.80 16.19 -14.24
C VAL A 278 40.13 15.99 -12.89
N LEU A 279 39.02 15.25 -12.89
CA LEU A 279 38.37 14.78 -11.68
C LEU A 279 38.78 13.34 -11.42
N CYS A 280 39.39 13.08 -10.26
CA CYS A 280 39.81 11.76 -9.83
C CYS A 280 39.09 11.34 -8.54
N ILE A 281 38.64 10.10 -8.51
CA ILE A 281 38.09 9.43 -7.34
C ILE A 281 39.21 8.53 -6.79
N VAL A 282 39.86 9.01 -5.72
CA VAL A 282 41.06 8.38 -5.16
C VAL A 282 40.68 7.61 -3.89
N PRO A 283 41.18 6.38 -3.69
CA PRO A 283 41.04 5.69 -2.42
C PRO A 283 41.67 6.51 -1.28
N THR A 284 41.02 6.55 -0.13
CA THR A 284 41.51 7.29 1.05
C THR A 284 41.42 6.41 2.28
N GLU A 285 42.35 6.57 3.22
CA GLU A 285 42.27 5.91 4.52
C GLU A 285 40.94 6.27 5.20
N GLU A 286 40.38 5.32 5.94
CA GLU A 286 39.00 5.37 6.43
C GLU A 286 38.66 6.76 7.02
N LEU A 287 37.65 7.43 6.44
CA LEU A 287 37.01 8.60 7.06
C LEU A 287 36.16 8.11 8.26
N GLN A 288 36.80 7.49 9.24
CA GLN A 288 36.20 7.19 10.54
C GLN A 288 36.00 8.52 11.28
N GLY A 289 34.78 9.06 11.23
CA GLY A 289 34.47 10.26 12.02
C GLY A 289 33.06 10.81 11.85
N TYR A 290 32.50 10.73 10.64
CA TYR A 290 31.25 11.43 10.33
C TYR A 290 30.08 10.46 10.22
N LYS A 291 29.45 10.14 11.37
CA LYS A 291 28.19 9.36 11.42
C LYS A 291 27.02 10.09 10.74
N ASP A 292 27.15 11.40 10.56
CA ASP A 292 26.14 12.32 10.02
C ASP A 292 26.08 12.38 8.48
N GLY A 293 27.07 11.79 7.79
CA GLY A 293 27.15 11.79 6.33
C GLY A 293 27.77 13.04 5.70
N SER A 294 28.26 13.98 6.50
CA SER A 294 28.86 15.23 6.00
C SER A 294 29.98 15.03 4.97
N ALA A 295 30.85 14.03 5.19
CA ALA A 295 31.91 13.68 4.24
C ALA A 295 31.38 13.08 2.92
N LEU A 296 30.23 12.40 2.93
CA LEU A 296 29.58 11.96 1.70
C LEU A 296 29.00 13.15 0.94
N TYR A 297 28.31 14.04 1.66
CA TYR A 297 27.69 15.24 1.09
C TYR A 297 28.73 16.19 0.48
N SER A 298 29.87 16.40 1.15
CA SER A 298 30.96 17.23 0.61
C SER A 298 31.51 16.66 -0.71
N ARG A 299 31.73 15.35 -0.81
CA ARG A 299 32.19 14.71 -2.06
C ARG A 299 31.22 14.92 -3.22
N ILE A 300 29.92 14.80 -2.96
CA ILE A 300 28.90 15.05 -4.00
C ILE A 300 28.91 16.52 -4.41
N ILE A 301 29.01 17.44 -3.45
CA ILE A 301 29.14 18.88 -3.71
C ILE A 301 30.37 19.16 -4.58
N ASP A 302 31.52 18.58 -4.28
CA ASP A 302 32.76 18.81 -5.04
C ASP A 302 32.66 18.30 -6.48
N ILE A 303 32.00 17.16 -6.72
CA ILE A 303 31.70 16.67 -8.07
C ILE A 303 30.78 17.63 -8.81
N ILE A 304 29.73 18.13 -8.15
CA ILE A 304 28.77 19.08 -8.75
C ILE A 304 29.46 20.41 -9.07
N LYS A 305 30.32 20.93 -8.18
CA LYS A 305 31.15 22.12 -8.44
C LYS A 305 32.06 21.92 -9.65
N PHE A 306 32.73 20.78 -9.74
CA PHE A 306 33.56 20.45 -10.89
C PHE A 306 32.76 20.50 -12.20
N VAL A 307 31.56 19.92 -12.24
CA VAL A 307 30.70 20.00 -13.43
C VAL A 307 30.31 21.43 -13.74
N HIS A 308 29.92 22.21 -12.74
CA HIS A 308 29.52 23.60 -12.91
C HIS A 308 30.64 24.47 -13.48
N GLU A 309 31.86 24.35 -12.93
CA GLU A 309 33.01 25.18 -13.30
C GLU A 309 33.66 24.71 -14.61
N THR A 310 33.83 23.41 -14.81
CA THR A 310 34.69 22.88 -15.89
C THR A 310 33.92 22.41 -17.14
N ILE A 311 32.69 21.93 -16.98
CA ILE A 311 31.86 21.45 -18.09
C ILE A 311 30.84 22.52 -18.48
N CYS A 312 30.16 23.08 -17.49
CA CYS A 312 29.10 24.05 -17.73
C CYS A 312 29.60 25.50 -17.88
N GLY A 313 30.88 25.79 -17.60
CA GLY A 313 31.44 27.14 -17.72
C GLY A 313 30.68 28.19 -16.92
N GLU A 314 30.20 27.84 -15.72
CA GLU A 314 29.36 28.67 -14.85
C GLU A 314 27.97 29.02 -15.43
N ASN A 315 27.58 28.43 -16.56
CA ASN A 315 26.25 28.62 -17.13
C ASN A 315 25.19 27.86 -16.32
N ILE A 316 24.21 28.62 -15.81
CA ILE A 316 23.11 28.11 -14.99
C ILE A 316 22.16 27.21 -15.81
N THR A 317 21.90 27.52 -17.08
CA THR A 317 20.95 26.75 -17.91
C THR A 317 21.47 25.34 -18.18
N TRP A 318 22.76 25.23 -18.50
CA TRP A 318 23.44 23.94 -18.71
C TRP A 318 23.51 23.13 -17.40
N MET A 319 23.73 23.81 -16.27
CA MET A 319 23.71 23.18 -14.97
C MET A 319 22.34 22.63 -14.59
N GLN A 320 21.26 23.36 -14.89
CA GLN A 320 19.88 22.92 -14.66
C GLN A 320 19.52 21.71 -15.54
N SER A 321 19.97 21.70 -16.80
CA SER A 321 19.83 20.55 -17.70
C SER A 321 20.51 19.30 -17.13
N PHE A 322 21.76 19.44 -16.68
CA PHE A 322 22.48 18.34 -16.03
C PHE A 322 21.80 17.86 -14.74
N SER A 323 21.29 18.78 -13.92
CA SER A 323 20.57 18.44 -12.69
C SER A 323 19.29 17.65 -12.97
N LYS A 324 18.48 18.08 -13.95
CA LYS A 324 17.24 17.40 -14.36
C LYS A 324 17.49 15.93 -14.72
N LEU A 325 18.65 15.61 -15.29
CA LEU A 325 19.05 14.27 -15.71
C LEU A 325 19.64 13.42 -14.58
N THR A 326 20.13 14.03 -13.49
CA THR A 326 20.97 13.33 -12.49
C THR A 326 20.43 13.37 -11.06
N TRP A 327 19.73 14.43 -10.62
CA TRP A 327 19.34 14.62 -9.21
C TRP A 327 18.48 13.47 -8.66
N SER A 328 17.50 12.99 -9.43
CA SER A 328 16.64 11.87 -9.04
C SER A 328 17.45 10.60 -8.74
N ARG A 329 18.48 10.33 -9.55
CA ARG A 329 19.37 9.17 -9.41
C ARG A 329 20.35 9.35 -8.27
N ILE A 330 20.91 10.55 -8.10
CA ILE A 330 21.81 10.88 -6.98
C ILE A 330 21.06 10.71 -5.66
N SER A 331 19.88 11.29 -5.53
CA SER A 331 19.06 11.18 -4.32
C SER A 331 18.69 9.73 -3.98
N ASP A 332 18.32 8.91 -4.97
CA ASP A 332 18.08 7.48 -4.76
C ASP A 332 19.32 6.71 -4.31
N LEU A 333 20.49 7.01 -4.88
CA LEU A 333 21.76 6.40 -4.47
C LEU A 333 22.11 6.78 -3.02
N VAL A 334 21.95 8.06 -2.65
CA VAL A 334 22.19 8.53 -1.28
C VAL A 334 21.23 7.87 -0.30
N ILE A 335 19.93 7.79 -0.62
CA ILE A 335 18.95 7.10 0.23
C ILE A 335 19.36 5.64 0.42
N ARG A 336 19.64 4.91 -0.67
CA ARG A 336 19.92 3.47 -0.62
C ARG A 336 21.24 3.11 0.07
N HIS A 337 22.30 3.88 -0.17
CA HIS A 337 23.64 3.54 0.28
C HIS A 337 24.02 4.18 1.62
N PHE A 338 23.34 5.25 2.03
CA PHE A 338 23.61 5.97 3.27
C PHE A 338 22.36 6.07 4.17
N ILE A 339 21.36 6.89 3.81
CA ILE A 339 20.29 7.29 4.75
C ILE A 339 19.46 6.09 5.22
N SER A 340 19.05 5.19 4.33
CA SER A 340 18.23 4.02 4.67
C SER A 340 18.96 3.03 5.59
N LYS A 341 20.30 2.97 5.49
CA LYS A 341 21.13 2.12 6.35
C LYS A 341 21.37 2.76 7.72
N ALA A 342 21.33 4.08 7.78
CA ALA A 342 21.49 4.83 9.01
C ALA A 342 20.20 4.90 9.85
N VAL A 343 19.04 4.55 9.29
CA VAL A 343 17.77 4.44 10.05
C VAL A 343 17.97 3.46 11.21
N PRO A 344 17.77 3.89 12.48
CA PRO A 344 18.06 3.08 13.65
C PRO A 344 17.23 1.80 13.77
N HIS A 345 17.73 0.85 14.57
CA HIS A 345 17.01 -0.38 14.93
C HIS A 345 16.28 -0.29 16.29
N GLU A 346 16.61 0.75 17.07
CA GLU A 346 16.10 0.99 18.42
C GLU A 346 15.57 2.42 18.49
N ALA A 347 14.42 2.60 19.17
CA ALA A 347 13.79 3.91 19.31
C ALA A 347 14.67 4.92 20.06
N SER A 348 15.51 4.45 21.00
CA SER A 348 16.46 5.29 21.76
C SER A 348 17.49 6.00 20.87
N LYS A 349 17.89 5.37 19.76
CA LYS A 349 18.87 5.89 18.80
C LYS A 349 18.26 6.80 17.75
N LEU A 350 16.94 7.00 17.76
CA LEU A 350 16.26 7.95 16.87
C LEU A 350 16.69 9.40 17.12
N ILE A 351 17.11 9.71 18.34
CA ILE A 351 17.65 11.03 18.71
C ILE A 351 18.98 11.27 17.98
N GLU A 352 19.85 10.27 17.87
CA GLU A 352 21.13 10.37 17.16
C GLU A 352 20.95 10.58 15.65
N PHE A 353 19.80 10.19 15.09
CA PHE A 353 19.47 10.41 13.69
C PHE A 353 19.20 11.89 13.35
N GLN A 354 18.94 12.74 14.35
CA GLN A 354 18.72 14.18 14.14
C GLN A 354 19.94 14.90 13.53
N ASP A 355 21.15 14.39 13.76
CA ASP A 355 22.35 14.96 13.14
C ASP A 355 22.40 14.66 11.63
N ILE A 356 21.86 13.51 11.20
CA ILE A 356 21.68 13.17 9.78
C ILE A 356 20.58 14.04 9.16
N VAL A 357 19.47 14.30 9.88
CA VAL A 357 18.42 15.23 9.46
C VAL A 357 19.01 16.60 9.15
N ARG A 358 19.77 17.15 10.10
CA ARG A 358 20.41 18.47 9.95
C ARG A 358 21.38 18.50 8.76
N SER A 359 22.28 17.53 8.68
CA SER A 359 23.30 17.45 7.62
C SER A 359 22.68 17.28 6.23
N THR A 360 21.58 16.52 6.13
CA THR A 360 20.86 16.31 4.87
C THR A 360 20.16 17.60 4.41
N ALA A 361 19.55 18.34 5.34
CA ALA A 361 18.92 19.63 5.04
C ALA A 361 19.96 20.68 4.61
N GLU A 362 21.11 20.74 5.28
CA GLU A 362 22.23 21.62 4.93
C GLU A 362 22.79 21.29 3.53
N PHE A 363 22.92 20.00 3.21
CA PHE A 363 23.32 19.54 1.89
C PHE A 363 22.34 19.99 0.79
N GLU A 364 21.04 19.73 0.95
CA GLU A 364 20.04 20.18 -0.05
C GLU A 364 19.99 21.71 -0.17
N ASN A 365 20.13 22.46 0.93
CA ASN A 365 20.21 23.91 0.89
C ASN A 365 21.44 24.41 0.12
N THR A 366 22.58 23.73 0.28
CA THR A 366 23.79 24.04 -0.49
C THR A 366 23.56 23.85 -1.99
N LEU A 367 22.88 22.77 -2.38
CA LEU A 367 22.52 22.51 -3.78
C LEU A 367 21.49 23.50 -4.33
N ARG A 368 20.55 23.98 -3.51
CA ARG A 368 19.63 25.06 -3.89
C ARG A 368 20.36 26.38 -4.12
N ASN A 369 21.32 26.72 -3.27
CA ASN A 369 22.15 27.93 -3.43
C ASN A 369 22.99 27.88 -4.72
N MET A 370 23.39 26.69 -5.17
CA MET A 370 24.07 26.46 -6.45
C MET A 370 23.12 26.45 -7.66
N MET A 371 21.82 26.72 -7.46
CA MET A 371 20.77 26.59 -8.48
C MET A 371 20.70 25.19 -9.13
N TYR A 372 21.26 24.18 -8.46
CA TYR A 372 21.25 22.80 -8.92
C TYR A 372 19.87 22.19 -8.72
N ILE A 373 19.24 22.46 -7.58
CA ILE A 373 17.90 21.99 -7.27
C ILE A 373 16.97 23.20 -7.18
N SER A 374 15.72 23.07 -7.66
CA SER A 374 14.72 24.13 -7.52
C SER A 374 14.47 24.48 -6.05
N HIS A 375 13.96 25.67 -5.77
CA HIS A 375 13.41 26.01 -4.46
C HIS A 375 12.01 25.40 -4.21
N ASP A 376 11.43 24.69 -5.18
CA ASP A 376 10.18 23.95 -4.99
C ASP A 376 10.37 22.82 -3.95
N LYS A 377 9.33 22.56 -3.15
CA LYS A 377 9.31 21.50 -2.14
C LYS A 377 9.45 20.12 -2.77
N ARG A 378 8.98 19.95 -4.02
CA ARG A 378 8.99 18.67 -4.75
C ARG A 378 10.38 18.08 -4.95
N ASP A 379 11.41 18.92 -5.04
CA ASP A 379 12.76 18.44 -5.28
C ASP A 379 13.56 18.15 -4.01
N GLY A 380 13.01 18.47 -2.83
CA GLY A 380 13.60 18.15 -1.52
C GLY A 380 13.44 16.69 -1.10
N LYS A 381 13.79 15.76 -1.99
CA LYS A 381 13.52 14.32 -1.85
C LYS A 381 14.25 13.70 -0.66
N LEU A 382 15.47 14.13 -0.34
CA LEU A 382 16.22 13.62 0.81
C LEU A 382 15.66 14.18 2.12
N THR A 383 15.33 15.48 2.16
CA THR A 383 14.70 16.09 3.34
C THR A 383 13.35 15.45 3.63
N GLN A 384 12.50 15.25 2.61
CA GLN A 384 11.22 14.52 2.76
C GLN A 384 11.41 13.11 3.31
N PHE A 385 12.40 12.36 2.80
CA PHE A 385 12.69 11.00 3.27
C PHE A 385 13.11 10.99 4.75
N VAL A 386 13.95 11.95 5.14
CA VAL A 386 14.49 12.03 6.50
C VAL A 386 13.45 12.55 7.49
N ASP A 387 12.56 13.45 7.07
CA ASP A 387 11.41 13.90 7.87
C ASP A 387 10.44 12.74 8.18
N ASP A 388 10.32 11.77 7.27
CA ASP A 388 9.52 10.55 7.44
C ASP A 388 10.32 9.38 8.08
N VAL A 389 11.45 9.65 8.75
CA VAL A 389 12.24 8.61 9.43
C VAL A 389 11.42 7.76 10.39
N GLU A 390 10.46 8.35 11.11
CA GLU A 390 9.57 7.62 12.01
C GLU A 390 8.74 6.57 11.26
N VAL A 391 8.27 6.89 10.05
CA VAL A 391 7.51 5.98 9.20
C VAL A 391 8.42 4.84 8.72
N HIS A 392 9.63 5.16 8.27
CA HIS A 392 10.61 4.15 7.84
C HIS A 392 11.02 3.22 8.98
N PHE A 393 11.26 3.77 10.17
CA PHE A 393 11.52 2.99 11.39
C PHE A 393 10.34 2.08 11.73
N ALA A 394 9.12 2.63 11.75
CA ALA A 394 7.90 1.90 12.09
C ALA A 394 7.64 0.73 11.13
N VAL A 395 7.74 0.95 9.81
CA VAL A 395 7.57 -0.10 8.79
C VAL A 395 8.63 -1.19 8.95
N ARG A 396 9.89 -0.81 9.19
CA ARG A 396 10.98 -1.78 9.39
C ARG A 396 10.75 -2.62 10.64
N LYS A 397 10.39 -2.00 11.76
CA LYS A 397 10.14 -2.68 13.03
C LYS A 397 8.93 -3.60 12.95
N ARG A 398 7.84 -3.16 12.31
CA ARG A 398 6.67 -3.99 12.00
C ARG A 398 7.07 -5.23 11.20
N ASN A 399 7.85 -5.07 10.13
CA ASN A 399 8.31 -6.20 9.32
C ASN A 399 9.20 -7.16 10.12
N GLU A 400 10.08 -6.65 10.99
CA GLU A 400 10.90 -7.48 11.88
C GLU A 400 10.04 -8.33 12.83
N ILE A 401 9.02 -7.73 13.45
CA ILE A 401 8.07 -8.43 14.32
C ILE A 401 7.33 -9.52 13.53
N LEU A 402 6.82 -9.21 12.34
CA LEU A 402 6.05 -10.17 11.54
C LEU A 402 6.92 -11.31 11.00
N VAL A 403 8.18 -11.05 10.63
CA VAL A 403 9.13 -12.10 10.24
C VAL A 403 9.41 -13.01 11.44
N LYS A 404 9.70 -12.45 12.62
CA LYS A 404 9.89 -13.24 13.85
C LYS A 404 8.65 -14.08 14.18
N ALA A 405 7.45 -13.50 14.10
CA ALA A 405 6.20 -14.21 14.32
C ALA A 405 6.07 -15.38 13.33
N ARG A 406 6.32 -15.14 12.04
CA ARG A 406 6.24 -16.18 11.01
C ARG A 406 7.25 -17.30 11.26
N ASP A 407 8.50 -16.98 11.58
CA ASP A 407 9.54 -17.99 11.82
C ASP A 407 9.19 -18.89 13.01
N LEU A 408 8.64 -18.30 14.08
CA LEU A 408 8.13 -19.02 15.26
C LEU A 408 6.96 -19.96 14.93
N LEU A 409 6.07 -19.54 14.02
CA LEU A 409 4.89 -20.32 13.62
C LEU A 409 5.25 -21.43 12.63
N VAL A 410 6.21 -21.21 11.74
CA VAL A 410 6.67 -22.24 10.80
C VAL A 410 7.43 -23.33 11.56
N GLN A 411 8.22 -22.96 12.58
CA GLN A 411 8.94 -23.90 13.46
C GLN A 411 8.12 -24.26 14.70
N TYR A 412 6.84 -24.59 14.51
CA TYR A 412 5.92 -24.82 15.62
C TYR A 412 6.35 -26.03 16.48
N ASP A 413 6.58 -25.79 17.78
CA ASP A 413 7.09 -26.78 18.75
C ASP A 413 5.98 -27.19 19.73
N TYR A 414 5.38 -28.37 19.49
CA TYR A 414 4.38 -29.00 20.36
C TYR A 414 4.94 -30.14 21.22
N ASP A 415 6.20 -30.56 21.00
CA ASP A 415 6.76 -31.73 21.68
C ASP A 415 7.09 -31.44 23.15
N ASN A 416 7.41 -30.18 23.47
CA ASN A 416 7.73 -29.73 24.83
C ASN A 416 6.75 -28.66 25.31
N PRO A 417 5.50 -29.04 25.64
CA PRO A 417 4.52 -28.08 26.10
C PRO A 417 4.91 -27.51 27.47
N LEU A 418 4.61 -26.24 27.68
CA LEU A 418 4.92 -25.49 28.90
C LEU A 418 3.62 -25.14 29.62
N ALA A 419 3.67 -25.09 30.96
CA ALA A 419 2.53 -24.61 31.73
C ALA A 419 2.23 -23.13 31.38
N SER A 420 0.95 -22.78 31.29
CA SER A 420 0.50 -21.41 30.99
C SER A 420 0.86 -20.39 32.09
N LEU A 421 1.33 -20.86 33.26
CA LEU A 421 1.61 -20.04 34.45
C LEU A 421 2.94 -20.43 35.12
N ASP A 422 3.96 -19.63 34.83
CA ASP A 422 4.99 -19.16 35.78
C ASP A 422 5.01 -17.62 35.68
N ARG A 423 4.00 -16.95 36.27
CA ARG A 423 3.94 -15.48 36.38
C ARG A 423 4.34 -15.05 37.78
N GLU A 424 5.61 -15.20 38.14
CA GLU A 424 6.11 -14.65 39.41
C GLU A 424 6.14 -13.10 39.41
N ASP A 425 6.00 -12.44 38.24
CA ASP A 425 6.17 -10.98 38.09
C ASP A 425 4.90 -10.19 37.65
N SER A 426 3.71 -10.79 37.61
CA SER A 426 2.50 -10.07 37.18
C SER A 426 1.80 -9.37 38.36
N ILE A 427 1.93 -8.05 38.45
CA ILE A 427 1.41 -7.17 39.52
C ILE A 427 -0.13 -7.05 39.51
N VAL A 428 -0.81 -7.57 38.49
CA VAL A 428 -2.26 -7.42 38.32
C VAL A 428 -2.95 -8.78 38.45
N ASP A 429 -3.75 -8.95 39.51
CA ASP A 429 -4.81 -9.96 39.59
C ASP A 429 -5.79 -9.70 38.43
N LEU A 430 -5.60 -10.37 37.30
CA LEU A 430 -6.57 -10.35 36.22
C LEU A 430 -7.89 -10.92 36.75
N LEU A 431 -8.99 -10.19 36.59
CA LEU A 431 -10.35 -10.61 36.97
C LEU A 431 -10.77 -11.97 36.38
N PHE A 432 -10.04 -12.45 35.38
CA PHE A 432 -10.21 -13.75 34.72
C PHE A 432 -8.87 -14.50 34.80
N LEU A 433 -8.63 -15.22 35.90
CA LEU A 433 -7.52 -16.16 35.98
C LEU A 433 -7.92 -17.44 35.23
N PRO A 434 -7.35 -17.71 34.04
CA PRO A 434 -7.63 -18.96 33.37
C PRO A 434 -7.08 -20.13 34.21
N GLU A 435 -7.79 -21.25 34.17
CA GLU A 435 -7.29 -22.50 34.73
C GLU A 435 -5.93 -22.87 34.12
N LYS A 436 -5.06 -23.47 34.94
CA LYS A 436 -3.75 -23.94 34.49
C LYS A 436 -3.91 -24.96 33.38
N CYS A 437 -3.15 -24.79 32.30
CA CYS A 437 -3.11 -25.70 31.16
C CYS A 437 -1.72 -25.70 30.53
N PHE A 438 -1.45 -26.67 29.68
CA PHE A 438 -0.18 -26.77 28.96
C PHE A 438 -0.34 -26.26 27.52
N ILE A 439 0.50 -25.31 27.14
CA ILE A 439 0.51 -24.63 25.84
C ILE A 439 1.82 -24.90 25.10
N SER A 440 1.82 -24.71 23.79
CA SER A 440 3.01 -24.79 22.97
C SER A 440 4.00 -23.68 23.31
N LYS A 441 5.29 -23.97 23.11
CA LYS A 441 6.34 -22.97 23.24
C LYS A 441 6.16 -21.84 22.22
N SER A 442 5.65 -22.15 21.03
CA SER A 442 5.39 -21.18 19.97
C SER A 442 4.29 -20.18 20.35
N ALA A 443 3.18 -20.62 20.97
CA ALA A 443 2.14 -19.70 21.44
C ALA A 443 2.65 -18.77 22.56
N LEU A 444 3.44 -19.31 23.49
CA LEU A 444 4.07 -18.51 24.55
C LEU A 444 5.05 -17.47 23.99
N GLN A 445 5.92 -17.87 23.06
CA GLN A 445 6.89 -16.97 22.42
C GLN A 445 6.22 -15.91 21.54
N LEU A 446 5.13 -16.28 20.85
CA LEU A 446 4.32 -15.34 20.09
C LEU A 446 3.70 -14.29 21.02
N MET A 447 3.10 -14.70 22.14
CA MET A 447 2.52 -13.76 23.08
C MET A 447 3.58 -12.83 23.70
N LYS A 448 4.77 -13.36 24.03
CA LYS A 448 5.92 -12.53 24.44
C LYS A 448 6.31 -11.49 23.39
N LEU A 449 6.28 -11.85 22.10
CA LEU A 449 6.54 -10.93 20.99
C LEU A 449 5.45 -9.85 20.88
N VAL A 450 4.18 -10.21 21.08
CA VAL A 450 3.03 -9.28 21.12
C VAL A 450 3.17 -8.29 22.28
N HIS A 451 3.44 -8.75 23.50
CA HIS A 451 3.71 -7.88 24.65
C HIS A 451 4.92 -6.97 24.39
N GLY A 452 6.00 -7.49 23.80
CA GLY A 452 7.17 -6.68 23.43
C GLY A 452 6.82 -5.56 22.45
N ALA A 453 6.03 -5.87 21.41
CA ALA A 453 5.58 -4.88 20.44
C ALA A 453 4.68 -3.79 21.06
N LEU A 454 3.80 -4.17 21.99
CA LEU A 454 2.92 -3.22 22.69
C LEU A 454 3.68 -2.35 23.70
N LYS A 455 4.65 -2.92 24.44
CA LYS A 455 5.56 -2.15 25.32
C LYS A 455 6.36 -1.12 24.53
N ASP A 456 6.95 -1.53 23.41
CA ASP A 456 7.67 -0.62 22.50
C ASP A 456 6.74 0.49 21.98
N ALA A 457 5.47 0.16 21.71
CA ALA A 457 4.47 1.12 21.25
C ALA A 457 4.10 2.17 22.32
N CYS A 458 3.98 1.78 23.59
CA CYS A 458 3.75 2.74 24.70
C CYS A 458 4.87 3.77 24.84
N LEU A 459 6.11 3.41 24.49
CA LEU A 459 7.28 4.28 24.57
C LEU A 459 7.53 5.11 23.29
N SER A 460 6.70 4.94 22.27
CA SER A 460 6.93 5.49 20.92
C SER A 460 6.00 6.66 20.58
N SER A 461 6.32 7.40 19.51
CA SER A 461 5.42 8.43 18.96
C SER A 461 4.11 7.80 18.48
N ALA A 462 3.03 8.59 18.37
CA ALA A 462 1.73 8.09 17.92
C ALA A 462 1.79 7.39 16.54
N ARG A 463 2.62 7.88 15.62
CA ARG A 463 2.78 7.26 14.29
C ARG A 463 3.40 5.87 14.39
N VAL A 464 4.49 5.73 15.15
CA VAL A 464 5.20 4.46 15.34
C VAL A 464 4.36 3.48 16.15
N ALA A 465 3.74 3.96 17.24
CA ALA A 465 2.88 3.15 18.11
C ALA A 465 1.73 2.49 17.34
N LYS A 466 1.13 3.21 16.38
CA LYS A 466 0.07 2.68 15.52
C LYS A 466 0.53 1.48 14.69
N GLU A 467 1.70 1.55 14.05
CA GLU A 467 2.24 0.45 13.25
C GLU A 467 2.65 -0.76 14.10
N LEU A 468 3.20 -0.53 15.31
CA LEU A 468 3.52 -1.60 16.24
C LEU A 468 2.26 -2.30 16.78
N CYS A 469 1.19 -1.54 17.03
CA CYS A 469 -0.14 -2.09 17.32
C CYS A 469 -0.62 -3.01 16.20
N TYR A 470 -0.52 -2.57 14.93
CA TYR A 470 -0.89 -3.40 13.80
C TYR A 470 0.02 -4.63 13.68
N ALA A 471 1.32 -4.51 13.93
CA ALA A 471 2.24 -5.64 13.95
C ALA A 471 1.84 -6.70 15.00
N ALA A 472 1.51 -6.26 16.22
CA ALA A 472 1.05 -7.12 17.30
C ALA A 472 -0.25 -7.85 16.95
N ARG A 473 -1.22 -7.11 16.39
CA ARG A 473 -2.49 -7.68 15.93
C ARG A 473 -2.30 -8.68 14.79
N ASP A 474 -1.50 -8.32 13.79
CA ASP A 474 -1.21 -9.15 12.63
C ASP A 474 -0.45 -10.43 13.04
N ALA A 475 0.43 -10.37 14.04
CA ALA A 475 1.11 -11.55 14.58
C ALA A 475 0.12 -12.59 15.16
N LEU A 476 -0.92 -12.14 15.88
CA LEU A 476 -2.00 -13.01 16.35
C LEU A 476 -2.79 -13.59 15.17
N LEU A 477 -3.15 -12.76 14.19
CA LEU A 477 -3.84 -13.22 12.98
C LEU A 477 -3.04 -14.24 12.17
N LEU A 478 -1.71 -14.12 12.15
CA LEU A 478 -0.82 -15.11 11.53
C LEU A 478 -0.92 -16.47 12.23
N TYR A 479 -0.96 -16.51 13.58
CA TYR A 479 -1.16 -17.77 14.31
C TYR A 479 -2.46 -18.46 13.86
N LYS A 480 -3.55 -17.69 13.86
CA LYS A 480 -4.89 -18.13 13.44
C LYS A 480 -4.89 -18.72 12.02
N ALA A 481 -4.13 -18.13 11.11
CA ALA A 481 -4.09 -18.52 9.71
C ALA A 481 -3.15 -19.70 9.43
N ILE A 482 -2.01 -19.79 10.13
CA ILE A 482 -0.93 -20.73 9.82
C ILE A 482 -1.11 -22.06 10.56
N VAL A 483 -1.31 -22.02 11.88
CA VAL A 483 -1.23 -23.22 12.73
C VAL A 483 -2.27 -24.28 12.37
N PRO A 484 -3.57 -23.95 12.19
CA PRO A 484 -4.57 -24.96 11.82
C PRO A 484 -4.30 -25.64 10.48
N VAL A 485 -3.76 -24.90 9.51
CA VAL A 485 -3.45 -25.42 8.17
C VAL A 485 -2.18 -26.26 8.19
N GLN A 486 -1.15 -25.81 8.90
CA GLN A 486 0.12 -26.50 9.00
C GLN A 486 -0.01 -27.87 9.71
N LEU A 487 -0.90 -27.97 10.70
CA LEU A 487 -1.04 -29.14 11.55
C LEU A 487 -2.30 -29.96 11.29
N GLU A 488 -3.00 -29.73 10.18
CA GLU A 488 -4.28 -30.38 9.86
C GLU A 488 -4.21 -31.92 9.97
N LYS A 489 -3.14 -32.54 9.46
CA LYS A 489 -2.96 -34.00 9.52
C LYS A 489 -2.70 -34.50 10.94
N GLN A 490 -1.92 -33.75 11.72
CA GLN A 490 -1.59 -34.09 13.09
C GLN A 490 -2.80 -33.90 14.02
N LEU A 491 -3.62 -32.89 13.75
CA LEU A 491 -4.88 -32.64 14.46
C LEU A 491 -5.81 -33.85 14.36
N ASP A 492 -5.91 -34.47 13.19
CA ASP A 492 -6.78 -35.63 13.00
C ASP A 492 -6.20 -36.95 13.54
N SER A 493 -4.89 -37.03 13.81
CA SER A 493 -4.22 -38.29 14.13
C SER A 493 -3.61 -38.36 15.54
N ILE A 494 -3.29 -37.22 16.18
CA ILE A 494 -2.55 -37.17 17.44
C ILE A 494 -3.36 -36.40 18.49
N ASN A 495 -3.99 -37.15 19.42
CA ASN A 495 -4.83 -36.60 20.50
C ASN A 495 -4.15 -35.50 21.33
N GLN A 496 -2.85 -35.66 21.62
CA GLN A 496 -2.08 -34.72 22.43
C GLN A 496 -1.90 -33.38 21.70
N VAL A 497 -1.65 -33.39 20.40
CA VAL A 497 -1.45 -32.19 19.59
C VAL A 497 -2.74 -31.37 19.52
N ALA A 498 -3.89 -32.03 19.33
CA ALA A 498 -5.19 -31.35 19.34
C ALA A 498 -5.50 -30.68 20.69
N ALA A 499 -5.17 -31.34 21.82
CA ALA A 499 -5.34 -30.77 23.15
C ALA A 499 -4.44 -29.54 23.39
N ILE A 500 -3.17 -29.60 22.98
CA ILE A 500 -2.24 -28.47 23.09
C ILE A 500 -2.71 -27.28 22.23
N ILE A 501 -3.16 -27.53 21.00
CA ILE A 501 -3.63 -26.45 20.11
C ILE A 501 -4.94 -25.84 20.62
N HIS A 502 -5.85 -26.65 21.17
CA HIS A 502 -7.01 -26.14 21.89
C HIS A 502 -6.58 -25.17 23.01
N ASN A 503 -5.63 -25.60 23.85
CA ASN A 503 -5.12 -24.78 24.95
C ASN A 503 -4.43 -23.52 24.46
N ASP A 504 -3.67 -23.56 23.36
CA ASP A 504 -3.06 -22.38 22.76
C ASP A 504 -4.13 -21.36 22.37
N PHE A 505 -5.13 -21.77 21.59
CA PHE A 505 -6.21 -20.88 21.16
C PHE A 505 -6.98 -20.33 22.37
N TYR A 506 -7.24 -21.18 23.36
CA TYR A 506 -7.90 -20.78 24.61
C TYR A 506 -7.07 -19.75 25.38
N HIS A 507 -5.79 -20.03 25.61
CA HIS A 507 -4.85 -19.16 26.32
C HIS A 507 -4.69 -17.82 25.59
N LEU A 508 -4.44 -17.83 24.28
CA LEU A 508 -4.33 -16.62 23.47
C LEU A 508 -5.61 -15.77 23.54
N SER A 509 -6.79 -16.41 23.53
CA SER A 509 -8.06 -15.70 23.70
C SER A 509 -8.13 -14.94 25.05
N GLN A 510 -7.72 -15.58 26.14
CA GLN A 510 -7.73 -14.95 27.46
C GLN A 510 -6.72 -13.81 27.56
N GLU A 511 -5.50 -14.02 27.04
CA GLU A 511 -4.46 -13.00 27.01
C GLU A 511 -4.87 -11.77 26.22
N ILE A 512 -5.49 -11.96 25.05
CA ILE A 512 -5.99 -10.88 24.20
C ILE A 512 -6.94 -9.96 24.99
N LEU A 513 -7.81 -10.52 25.84
CA LEU A 513 -8.71 -9.73 26.67
C LEU A 513 -7.97 -8.90 27.73
N GLY A 514 -6.82 -9.39 28.21
CA GLY A 514 -5.95 -8.71 29.18
C GLY A 514 -5.14 -7.55 28.60
N LEU A 515 -4.76 -7.60 27.31
CA LEU A 515 -3.88 -6.60 26.69
C LEU A 515 -4.42 -5.16 26.79
N ALA A 516 -5.74 -5.01 26.66
CA ALA A 516 -6.40 -3.71 26.78
C ALA A 516 -6.33 -3.14 28.20
N PHE A 517 -6.29 -3.99 29.24
CA PHE A 517 -6.16 -3.53 30.62
C PHE A 517 -4.72 -3.18 30.95
N GLU A 518 -3.75 -3.91 30.39
CA GLU A 518 -2.32 -3.72 30.68
C GLU A 518 -1.75 -2.47 29.98
N TYR A 519 -2.05 -2.24 28.70
CA TYR A 519 -1.33 -1.24 27.90
C TYR A 519 -2.12 0.02 27.54
N ARG A 520 -3.45 0.00 27.65
CA ARG A 520 -4.29 1.09 27.14
C ARG A 520 -4.02 2.44 27.79
N ALA A 521 -3.73 2.45 29.10
CA ALA A 521 -3.48 3.70 29.83
C ALA A 521 -2.22 4.42 29.36
N ASP A 522 -1.20 3.65 28.99
CA ASP A 522 0.13 4.16 28.61
C ASP A 522 0.25 4.49 27.10
N PHE A 523 -0.81 4.23 26.32
CA PHE A 523 -0.79 4.43 24.87
C PHE A 523 -0.93 5.90 24.46
N PRO A 524 -0.16 6.37 23.46
CA PRO A 524 -0.16 7.78 23.06
C PRO A 524 -1.49 8.24 22.42
N GLY A 525 -2.08 9.30 22.99
CA GLY A 525 -3.20 10.05 22.40
C GLY A 525 -4.48 9.24 22.16
N ASP A 526 -5.14 9.48 21.02
CA ASP A 526 -6.42 8.86 20.63
C ASP A 526 -6.30 7.36 20.25
N LEU A 527 -5.10 6.79 20.27
CA LEU A 527 -4.82 5.41 19.84
C LEU A 527 -5.21 4.35 20.89
N GLN A 528 -5.66 4.75 22.07
CA GLN A 528 -6.14 3.86 23.12
C GLN A 528 -7.25 2.89 22.67
N LYS A 529 -7.97 3.23 21.59
CA LYS A 529 -9.00 2.36 20.99
C LYS A 529 -8.43 1.21 20.17
N LEU A 530 -7.18 1.30 19.70
CA LEU A 530 -6.56 0.31 18.82
C LEU A 530 -6.01 -0.91 19.56
N VAL A 531 -5.58 -0.75 20.81
CA VAL A 531 -4.97 -1.81 21.65
C VAL A 531 -6.02 -2.79 22.20
N VAL A 532 -7.29 -2.54 21.93
CA VAL A 532 -8.38 -3.27 22.59
C VAL A 532 -8.40 -4.74 22.18
N PHE A 533 -8.16 -5.06 20.90
CA PHE A 533 -8.14 -6.43 20.31
C PHE A 533 -9.29 -7.38 20.72
N VAL A 534 -10.30 -6.90 21.45
CA VAL A 534 -11.43 -7.69 22.00
C VAL A 534 -12.20 -8.40 20.90
N ASP A 535 -12.17 -7.90 19.67
CA ASP A 535 -12.81 -8.54 18.52
C ASP A 535 -12.12 -9.87 18.11
N LEU A 536 -10.85 -10.06 18.45
CA LEU A 536 -10.13 -11.30 18.17
C LEU A 536 -10.45 -12.41 19.18
N ALA A 537 -10.63 -12.09 20.46
CA ALA A 537 -10.80 -13.10 21.51
C ALA A 537 -11.96 -14.09 21.23
N PRO A 538 -13.19 -13.67 20.88
CA PRO A 538 -14.27 -14.60 20.55
C PRO A 538 -13.92 -15.56 19.41
N ASN A 539 -13.17 -15.08 18.41
CA ASN A 539 -12.75 -15.90 17.28
C ASN A 539 -11.73 -16.98 17.71
N PHE A 540 -10.79 -16.64 18.59
CA PHE A 540 -9.83 -17.60 19.14
C PHE A 540 -10.52 -18.62 20.04
N SER A 541 -11.45 -18.19 20.89
CA SER A 541 -12.29 -19.07 21.72
C SER A 541 -13.08 -20.08 20.87
N GLN A 542 -13.73 -19.61 19.78
CA GLN A 542 -14.45 -20.49 18.86
C GLN A 542 -13.52 -21.49 18.15
N MET A 543 -12.29 -21.10 17.81
CA MET A 543 -11.32 -22.03 17.24
C MET A 543 -10.84 -23.07 18.25
N ALA A 544 -10.63 -22.68 19.51
CA ALA A 544 -10.33 -23.62 20.58
C ALA A 544 -11.43 -24.67 20.71
N ASP A 545 -12.69 -24.24 20.81
CA ASP A 545 -13.84 -25.14 20.92
C ASP A 545 -13.98 -26.04 19.70
N GLY A 546 -13.76 -25.50 18.49
CA GLY A 546 -13.81 -26.26 17.24
C GLY A 546 -12.78 -27.38 17.17
N VAL A 547 -11.53 -27.11 17.58
CA VAL A 547 -10.45 -28.13 17.61
C VAL A 547 -10.80 -29.26 18.57
N LEU A 548 -11.17 -28.93 19.81
CA LEU A 548 -11.47 -29.95 20.82
C LEU A 548 -12.73 -30.75 20.49
N THR A 549 -13.79 -30.08 20.00
CA THR A 549 -15.03 -30.76 19.61
C THR A 549 -14.79 -31.76 18.48
N ARG A 550 -14.01 -31.39 17.47
CA ARG A 550 -13.60 -32.30 16.40
C ARG A 550 -12.83 -33.50 16.97
N GLN A 551 -11.93 -33.27 17.90
CA GLN A 551 -11.17 -34.37 18.51
C GLN A 551 -12.04 -35.32 19.33
N ILE A 552 -12.97 -34.79 20.11
CA ILE A 552 -13.96 -35.58 20.85
C ILE A 552 -14.75 -36.46 19.87
N GLN A 553 -15.21 -35.92 18.73
CA GLN A 553 -15.94 -36.68 17.72
C GLN A 553 -15.11 -37.83 17.13
N LEU A 554 -13.84 -37.58 16.79
CA LEU A 554 -12.93 -38.61 16.26
C LEU A 554 -12.69 -39.73 17.29
N VAL A 555 -12.43 -39.37 18.54
CA VAL A 555 -12.23 -40.34 19.62
C VAL A 555 -13.50 -41.14 19.88
N THR A 556 -14.67 -40.49 19.93
CA THR A 556 -15.95 -41.17 20.09
C THR A 556 -16.24 -42.12 18.91
N ALA A 557 -15.94 -41.73 17.67
CA ALA A 557 -16.08 -42.61 16.52
C ALA A 557 -15.20 -43.86 16.63
N ASN A 558 -13.92 -43.69 17.01
CA ASN A 558 -12.99 -44.81 17.21
C ASN A 558 -13.45 -45.75 18.35
N LEU A 559 -14.02 -45.20 19.42
CA LEU A 559 -14.58 -45.98 20.51
C LEU A 559 -15.82 -46.76 20.08
N ILE A 560 -16.69 -46.17 19.27
CA ILE A 560 -17.86 -46.86 18.71
C ILE A 560 -17.42 -47.99 17.77
N GLU A 561 -16.42 -47.77 16.93
CA GLU A 561 -15.84 -48.80 16.06
C GLU A 561 -15.25 -49.97 16.88
N ALA A 562 -14.58 -49.67 18.00
CA ALA A 562 -14.08 -50.70 18.92
C ALA A 562 -15.24 -51.51 19.56
N ILE A 563 -16.36 -50.85 19.88
CA ILE A 563 -17.57 -51.51 20.39
C ILE A 563 -18.21 -52.40 19.30
N ASP A 564 -18.19 -51.99 18.03
CA ASP A 564 -18.76 -52.77 16.94
C ASP A 564 -18.08 -54.15 16.78
N GLY A 565 -16.84 -54.31 17.25
CA GLY A 565 -16.16 -55.63 17.36
C GLY A 565 -16.83 -56.64 18.30
N ALA A 566 -17.75 -56.19 19.17
CA ALA A 566 -18.54 -57.05 20.04
C ALA A 566 -19.77 -57.64 19.34
N ASP A 567 -20.05 -57.26 18.09
CA ASP A 567 -21.18 -57.72 17.27
C ASP A 567 -22.52 -57.64 18.03
N GLY A 568 -22.76 -56.50 18.67
CA GLY A 568 -23.97 -56.23 19.46
C GLY A 568 -24.07 -57.02 20.77
N PHE A 569 -22.97 -57.62 21.25
CA PHE A 569 -22.91 -58.41 22.49
C PHE A 569 -23.79 -59.67 22.47
N GLN A 570 -24.14 -60.17 21.28
CA GLN A 570 -25.02 -61.33 21.13
C GLN A 570 -24.26 -62.66 21.24
N ASN A 571 -24.98 -63.70 21.67
CA ASN A 571 -24.50 -65.08 21.77
C ASN A 571 -23.28 -65.25 22.68
N THR A 572 -23.12 -64.41 23.72
CA THR A 572 -21.94 -64.46 24.61
C THR A 572 -21.90 -65.70 25.51
N HIS A 573 -22.94 -66.54 25.50
CA HIS A 573 -22.87 -67.90 26.06
C HIS A 573 -21.88 -68.82 25.30
N GLN A 574 -21.50 -68.44 24.08
CA GLN A 574 -20.48 -69.14 23.30
C GLN A 574 -19.10 -68.50 23.55
N PRO A 575 -18.04 -69.31 23.76
CA PRO A 575 -16.74 -68.81 24.18
C PRO A 575 -16.11 -67.84 23.17
N GLN A 576 -16.30 -68.07 21.86
CA GLN A 576 -15.75 -67.21 20.80
C GLN A 576 -16.37 -65.80 20.80
N HIS A 577 -17.70 -65.72 20.94
CA HIS A 577 -18.42 -64.45 20.99
C HIS A 577 -18.14 -63.70 22.29
N TYR A 578 -18.03 -64.41 23.42
CA TYR A 578 -17.60 -63.82 24.67
C TYR A 578 -16.20 -63.23 24.59
N GLU A 579 -15.23 -63.97 24.03
CA GLU A 579 -13.86 -63.47 23.85
C GLU A 579 -13.83 -62.22 22.96
N SER A 580 -14.63 -62.16 21.90
CA SER A 580 -14.77 -60.96 21.06
C SER A 580 -15.34 -59.78 21.82
N ALA A 581 -16.45 -59.97 22.54
CA ALA A 581 -17.07 -58.92 23.35
C ALA A 581 -16.16 -58.41 24.47
N LYS A 582 -15.47 -59.34 25.15
CA LYS A 582 -14.46 -59.01 26.17
C LYS A 582 -13.32 -58.19 25.59
N PHE A 583 -12.77 -58.62 24.46
CA PHE A 583 -11.70 -57.90 23.79
C PHE A 583 -12.13 -56.49 23.37
N SER A 584 -13.35 -56.32 22.86
CA SER A 584 -13.91 -55.00 22.54
C SER A 584 -14.01 -54.10 23.77
N ILE A 585 -14.48 -54.61 24.92
CA ILE A 585 -14.50 -53.84 26.18
C ILE A 585 -13.09 -53.47 26.63
N GLU A 586 -12.14 -54.40 26.58
CA GLU A 586 -10.75 -54.14 26.92
C GLU A 586 -10.11 -53.10 26.00
N GLN A 587 -10.43 -53.11 24.69
CA GLN A 587 -9.98 -52.07 23.76
C GLN A 587 -10.57 -50.69 24.09
N VAL A 588 -11.87 -50.62 24.38
CA VAL A 588 -12.54 -49.38 24.78
C VAL A 588 -11.91 -48.79 26.04
N VAL A 589 -11.71 -49.64 27.06
CA VAL A 589 -11.03 -49.27 28.30
C VAL A 589 -9.62 -48.76 28.01
N PHE A 590 -8.84 -49.48 27.20
CA PHE A 590 -7.48 -49.08 26.84
C PHE A 590 -7.44 -47.71 26.15
N ILE A 591 -8.34 -47.44 25.21
CA ILE A 591 -8.41 -46.15 24.52
C ILE A 591 -8.76 -45.03 25.52
N LEU A 592 -9.74 -45.25 26.39
CA LEU A 592 -10.16 -44.29 27.41
C LEU A 592 -9.06 -43.99 28.43
N GLU A 593 -8.34 -45.00 28.92
CA GLU A 593 -7.21 -44.83 29.82
C GLU A 593 -6.07 -44.05 29.16
N LYS A 594 -5.75 -44.36 27.91
CA LYS A 594 -4.73 -43.61 27.15
C LYS A 594 -5.13 -42.14 27.01
N LEU A 595 -6.39 -41.87 26.71
CA LEU A 595 -6.90 -40.52 26.59
C LEU A 595 -6.81 -39.77 27.94
N HIS A 596 -7.25 -40.41 29.03
CA HIS A 596 -7.17 -39.88 30.39
C HIS A 596 -5.73 -39.48 30.75
N ILE A 597 -4.77 -40.38 30.58
CA ILE A 597 -3.34 -40.14 30.89
C ILE A 597 -2.78 -38.96 30.08
N MET A 598 -3.22 -38.79 28.83
CA MET A 598 -2.77 -37.69 27.97
C MET A 598 -3.45 -36.36 28.29
N TRP A 599 -4.75 -36.35 28.54
CA TRP A 599 -5.55 -35.13 28.62
C TRP A 599 -5.63 -34.52 30.00
N GLU A 600 -5.67 -35.33 31.06
CA GLU A 600 -5.74 -34.83 32.44
C GLU A 600 -4.61 -33.84 32.79
N PRO A 601 -3.33 -34.12 32.48
CA PRO A 601 -2.26 -33.18 32.83
C PRO A 601 -2.23 -31.93 31.94
N ILE A 602 -2.84 -31.97 30.74
CA ILE A 602 -2.68 -30.93 29.71
C ILE A 602 -3.84 -29.94 29.72
N LEU A 603 -5.09 -30.43 29.73
CA LEU A 603 -6.28 -29.60 29.58
C LEU A 603 -6.64 -28.87 30.89
N PRO A 604 -7.33 -27.72 30.79
CA PRO A 604 -8.04 -27.13 31.93
C PRO A 604 -8.96 -28.16 32.58
N ARG A 605 -9.03 -28.14 33.91
CA ARG A 605 -9.76 -29.13 34.72
C ARG A 605 -11.24 -29.17 34.36
N SER A 606 -11.89 -28.03 34.20
CA SER A 606 -13.31 -27.96 33.81
C SER A 606 -13.55 -28.51 32.40
N ILE A 607 -12.64 -28.25 31.47
CA ILE A 607 -12.72 -28.71 30.09
C ILE A 607 -12.46 -30.21 30.00
N TYR A 608 -11.44 -30.71 30.70
CA TYR A 608 -11.15 -32.14 30.83
C TYR A 608 -12.35 -32.91 31.35
N LYS A 609 -12.91 -32.51 32.51
CA LYS A 609 -14.07 -33.18 33.13
C LYS A 609 -15.24 -33.24 32.16
N ARG A 610 -15.62 -32.12 31.55
CA ARG A 610 -16.73 -32.06 30.59
C ARG A 610 -16.52 -32.97 29.39
N SER A 611 -15.31 -32.94 28.81
CA SER A 611 -14.96 -33.71 27.63
C SER A 611 -14.99 -35.21 27.91
N MET A 612 -14.39 -35.66 29.02
CA MET A 612 -14.38 -37.06 29.42
C MET A 612 -15.79 -37.57 29.74
N CYS A 613 -16.62 -36.78 30.43
CA CYS A 613 -17.99 -37.18 30.75
C CYS A 613 -18.84 -37.37 29.48
N TYR A 614 -18.67 -36.51 28.47
CA TYR A 614 -19.34 -36.66 27.18
C TYR A 614 -18.93 -37.94 26.45
N ILE A 615 -17.62 -38.24 26.42
CA ILE A 615 -17.08 -39.44 25.77
C ILE A 615 -17.57 -40.70 26.48
N LEU A 616 -17.45 -40.76 27.81
CA LEU A 616 -17.93 -41.87 28.64
C LEU A 616 -19.44 -42.08 28.48
N GLY A 617 -20.22 -41.00 28.50
CA GLY A 617 -21.66 -41.05 28.28
C GLY A 617 -22.01 -41.70 26.94
N SER A 618 -21.29 -41.35 25.87
CA SER A 618 -21.48 -41.93 24.55
C SER A 618 -21.17 -43.44 24.53
N VAL A 619 -20.07 -43.85 25.18
CA VAL A 619 -19.67 -45.27 25.32
C VAL A 619 -20.71 -46.07 26.10
N PHE A 620 -21.07 -45.63 27.30
CA PHE A 620 -22.03 -46.34 28.14
C PHE A 620 -23.41 -46.39 27.51
N SER A 621 -23.85 -45.29 26.86
CA SER A 621 -25.11 -45.28 26.14
C SER A 621 -25.13 -46.29 25.00
N ARG A 622 -24.05 -46.39 24.21
CA ARG A 622 -23.93 -47.35 23.11
C ARG A 622 -23.97 -48.79 23.60
N ILE A 623 -23.13 -49.14 24.58
CA ILE A 623 -23.06 -50.52 25.13
C ILE A 623 -24.40 -50.92 25.74
N THR A 624 -25.00 -50.04 26.56
CA THR A 624 -26.32 -50.29 27.18
C THR A 624 -27.38 -50.55 26.12
N LYS A 625 -27.39 -49.74 25.05
CA LYS A 625 -28.36 -49.89 23.97
C LYS A 625 -28.20 -51.21 23.24
N ASP A 626 -26.97 -51.60 22.90
CA ASP A 626 -26.71 -52.84 22.16
C ASP A 626 -27.10 -54.07 22.99
N MET A 627 -26.78 -54.08 24.28
CA MET A 627 -27.21 -55.15 25.21
C MET A 627 -28.74 -55.21 25.39
N LEU A 628 -29.43 -54.07 25.38
CA LEU A 628 -30.91 -54.04 25.48
C LEU A 628 -31.62 -54.43 24.19
N LEU A 629 -30.92 -54.50 23.06
CA LEU A 629 -31.45 -54.89 21.74
C LEU A 629 -31.35 -56.40 21.47
N ILE A 630 -30.81 -57.19 22.41
CA ILE A 630 -30.74 -58.64 22.28
C ILE A 630 -32.15 -59.23 22.43
N ASP A 631 -32.60 -60.01 21.44
CA ASP A 631 -33.98 -60.52 21.37
C ASP A 631 -34.22 -61.78 22.24
N ASP A 632 -33.20 -62.64 22.39
CA ASP A 632 -33.26 -63.89 23.14
C ASP A 632 -31.91 -64.14 23.83
N MET A 633 -31.92 -64.29 25.16
CA MET A 633 -30.73 -64.38 25.99
C MET A 633 -30.71 -65.69 26.76
N ALA A 634 -29.63 -66.45 26.61
CA ALA A 634 -29.41 -67.62 27.45
C ALA A 634 -29.13 -67.19 28.91
N ALA A 635 -29.43 -68.06 29.88
CA ALA A 635 -29.13 -67.78 31.30
C ALA A 635 -27.62 -67.59 31.55
N GLU A 636 -26.77 -68.31 30.83
CA GLU A 636 -25.32 -68.10 30.89
C GLU A 636 -24.92 -66.74 30.28
N GLU A 637 -25.64 -66.29 29.26
CA GLU A 637 -25.38 -65.02 28.58
C GLU A 637 -25.60 -63.82 29.51
N THR A 638 -26.62 -63.88 30.38
CA THR A 638 -26.89 -62.80 31.34
C THR A 638 -25.74 -62.63 32.33
N LEU A 639 -25.12 -63.74 32.78
CA LEU A 639 -23.95 -63.74 33.65
C LEU A 639 -22.71 -63.20 32.93
N GLN A 640 -22.48 -63.62 31.69
CA GLN A 640 -21.34 -63.17 30.88
C GLN A 640 -21.41 -61.65 30.63
N LEU A 641 -22.58 -61.13 30.24
CA LEU A 641 -22.80 -59.69 30.01
C LEU A 641 -22.65 -58.87 31.29
N GLN A 642 -23.16 -59.37 32.42
CA GLN A 642 -22.97 -58.73 33.72
C GLN A 642 -21.47 -58.64 34.06
N GLY A 643 -20.72 -59.73 33.84
CA GLY A 643 -19.28 -59.76 34.03
C GLY A 643 -18.54 -58.73 33.15
N LEU A 644 -18.97 -58.54 31.91
CA LEU A 644 -18.40 -57.52 31.02
C LEU A 644 -18.67 -56.09 31.51
N ILE A 645 -19.86 -55.81 32.05
CA ILE A 645 -20.16 -54.50 32.65
C ILE A 645 -19.26 -54.24 33.87
N HIS A 646 -19.12 -55.22 34.77
CA HIS A 646 -18.24 -55.09 35.92
C HIS A 646 -16.77 -54.91 35.51
N LEU A 647 -16.29 -55.67 34.52
CA LEU A 647 -14.95 -55.51 33.95
C LEU A 647 -14.70 -54.08 33.47
N ALA A 648 -15.67 -53.48 32.76
CA ALA A 648 -15.56 -52.11 32.29
C ALA A 648 -15.51 -51.11 33.47
N LEU A 649 -16.39 -51.26 34.45
CA LEU A 649 -16.48 -50.36 35.60
C LEU A 649 -15.24 -50.43 36.51
N GLU A 650 -14.71 -51.63 36.73
CA GLU A 650 -13.52 -51.84 37.57
C GLU A 650 -12.27 -51.24 36.92
N ASN A 651 -12.06 -51.46 35.63
CA ASN A 651 -10.89 -50.94 34.93
C ASN A 651 -10.94 -49.41 34.75
N LEU A 652 -12.13 -48.80 34.67
CA LEU A 652 -12.27 -47.34 34.56
C LEU A 652 -12.25 -46.61 35.91
N SER A 653 -11.96 -47.30 37.02
CA SER A 653 -11.99 -46.74 38.37
C SER A 653 -11.08 -45.52 38.58
N SER A 654 -9.85 -45.58 38.08
CA SER A 654 -8.88 -44.47 38.15
C SER A 654 -9.40 -43.22 37.43
N LEU A 655 -10.00 -43.41 36.26
CA LEU A 655 -10.59 -42.37 35.45
C LEU A 655 -11.78 -41.72 36.16
N PHE A 656 -12.67 -42.51 36.77
CA PHE A 656 -13.79 -41.97 37.55
C PHE A 656 -13.34 -41.11 38.74
N LEU A 657 -12.32 -41.55 39.47
CA LEU A 657 -11.76 -40.78 40.60
C LEU A 657 -11.19 -39.43 40.12
N SER A 658 -10.57 -39.38 38.93
CA SER A 658 -10.04 -38.13 38.36
C SER A 658 -11.13 -37.06 38.11
N LEU A 659 -12.37 -37.50 37.86
CA LEU A 659 -13.50 -36.61 37.57
C LEU A 659 -14.09 -35.96 38.84
N VAL A 660 -14.03 -36.66 39.97
CA VAL A 660 -14.75 -36.29 41.20
C VAL A 660 -13.83 -35.83 42.35
N GLU A 661 -12.50 -35.93 42.22
CA GLU A 661 -11.54 -35.51 43.27
C GLU A 661 -11.61 -36.31 44.57
N ASN A 662 -12.14 -37.53 44.51
CA ASN A 662 -12.21 -38.42 45.66
C ASN A 662 -11.06 -39.43 45.63
N GLU A 663 -10.66 -39.93 46.81
CA GLU A 663 -9.62 -40.97 46.93
C GLU A 663 -10.16 -42.37 46.69
N PHE A 664 -11.47 -42.60 46.91
CA PHE A 664 -12.10 -43.92 46.85
C PHE A 664 -13.49 -43.86 46.20
N LEU A 665 -13.87 -44.94 45.51
CA LEU A 665 -15.20 -45.10 44.92
C LEU A 665 -16.21 -45.60 45.97
N ASP A 666 -16.64 -44.70 46.85
CA ASP A 666 -17.71 -44.96 47.82
C ASP A 666 -19.10 -44.70 47.24
N HIS A 667 -20.15 -44.97 48.04
CA HIS A 667 -21.53 -44.80 47.58
C HIS A 667 -21.84 -43.36 47.15
N GLN A 668 -21.25 -42.38 47.82
CA GLN A 668 -21.49 -40.97 47.53
C GLN A 668 -20.81 -40.53 46.22
N THR A 669 -19.60 -41.00 45.97
CA THR A 669 -18.87 -40.78 44.71
C THR A 669 -19.66 -41.32 43.50
N TRP A 670 -20.29 -42.49 43.65
CA TRP A 670 -21.12 -43.05 42.59
C TRP A 670 -22.38 -42.24 42.31
N ILE A 671 -22.99 -41.62 43.32
CA ILE A 671 -24.13 -40.71 43.13
C ILE A 671 -23.68 -39.48 42.32
N GLU A 672 -22.54 -38.88 42.66
CA GLU A 672 -21.99 -37.74 41.93
C GLU A 672 -21.64 -38.10 40.48
N LEU A 673 -21.05 -39.28 40.24
CA LEU A 673 -20.76 -39.77 38.89
C LEU A 673 -22.03 -40.00 38.07
N ASP A 674 -23.09 -40.54 38.69
CA ASP A 674 -24.38 -40.77 38.03
C ASP A 674 -25.06 -39.45 37.62
N GLU A 675 -24.84 -38.37 38.37
CA GLU A 675 -25.34 -37.03 38.04
C GLU A 675 -24.56 -36.37 36.89
N ILE A 676 -23.24 -36.56 36.83
CA ILE A 676 -22.39 -35.93 35.81
C ILE A 676 -22.38 -36.74 34.51
N ILE A 677 -22.44 -38.08 34.60
CA ILE A 677 -22.43 -39.00 33.46
C ILE A 677 -23.80 -39.68 33.35
N CYS A 678 -24.78 -39.00 32.75
CA CYS A 678 -26.17 -39.46 32.76
C CYS A 678 -26.38 -40.94 32.34
N PRO A 679 -25.68 -41.49 31.32
CA PRO A 679 -25.86 -42.89 30.92
C PRO A 679 -25.24 -43.91 31.90
N LEU A 680 -24.36 -43.49 32.80
CA LEU A 680 -23.67 -44.38 33.75
C LEU A 680 -24.65 -45.04 34.72
N LYS A 681 -25.61 -44.27 35.24
CA LYS A 681 -26.64 -44.78 36.14
C LYS A 681 -27.44 -45.93 35.52
N LYS A 682 -27.84 -45.75 34.25
CA LYS A 682 -28.56 -46.77 33.48
C LYS A 682 -27.69 -48.01 33.24
N PHE A 683 -26.43 -47.79 32.85
CA PHE A 683 -25.46 -48.86 32.59
C PHE A 683 -25.17 -49.71 33.83
N ARG A 684 -24.96 -49.08 34.98
CA ARG A 684 -24.82 -49.77 36.27
C ARG A 684 -26.08 -50.54 36.63
N LYS A 685 -27.25 -49.92 36.49
CA LYS A 685 -28.53 -50.57 36.80
C LYS A 685 -28.82 -51.76 35.88
N LEU A 686 -28.31 -51.76 34.65
CA LEU A 686 -28.38 -52.92 33.75
C LEU A 686 -27.62 -54.13 34.31
N ALA A 687 -26.45 -53.95 34.92
CA ALA A 687 -25.72 -55.04 35.57
C ALA A 687 -26.53 -55.68 36.71
N GLU A 688 -27.23 -54.87 37.51
CA GLU A 688 -28.15 -55.38 38.52
C GLU A 688 -29.34 -56.10 37.86
N LEU A 689 -29.91 -55.51 36.80
CA LEU A 689 -31.08 -56.03 36.11
C LEU A 689 -30.85 -57.42 35.50
N LEU A 690 -29.64 -57.72 35.02
CA LEU A 690 -29.23 -59.01 34.44
C LEU A 690 -29.22 -60.17 35.47
N ASP A 691 -29.18 -59.88 36.77
CA ASP A 691 -29.19 -60.86 37.87
C ASP A 691 -30.54 -60.88 38.64
N MET A 692 -31.47 -59.99 38.28
CA MET A 692 -32.75 -59.88 38.97
C MET A 692 -33.76 -60.95 38.51
N SER A 693 -34.52 -61.49 39.47
CA SER A 693 -35.68 -62.33 39.18
C SER A 693 -36.83 -61.51 38.56
N LEU A 694 -37.73 -62.16 37.80
CA LEU A 694 -38.91 -61.50 37.22
C LEU A 694 -39.74 -60.71 38.26
N LYS A 695 -39.90 -61.24 39.48
CA LYS A 695 -40.60 -60.55 40.57
C LYS A 695 -39.88 -59.29 41.04
N SER A 696 -38.56 -59.35 41.14
CA SER A 696 -37.74 -58.20 41.53
C SER A 696 -37.78 -57.11 40.45
N ILE A 697 -37.73 -57.49 39.17
CA ILE A 697 -37.85 -56.56 38.04
C ILE A 697 -39.23 -55.87 38.07
N THR A 698 -40.28 -56.63 38.39
CA THR A 698 -41.65 -56.12 38.57
C THR A 698 -41.70 -55.05 39.67
N ALA A 699 -41.17 -55.37 40.85
CA ALA A 699 -41.17 -54.45 41.98
C ALA A 699 -40.36 -53.17 41.69
N ALA A 700 -39.21 -53.29 41.00
CA ALA A 700 -38.37 -52.15 40.64
C ALA A 700 -38.99 -51.26 39.54
N TRP A 701 -39.83 -51.83 38.67
CA TRP A 701 -40.62 -51.06 37.72
C TRP A 701 -41.76 -50.31 38.41
N GLU A 702 -42.51 -51.01 39.27
CA GLU A 702 -43.65 -50.45 40.01
C GLU A 702 -43.23 -49.37 41.02
N SER A 703 -42.05 -49.49 41.62
CA SER A 703 -41.48 -48.48 42.52
C SER A 703 -40.99 -47.22 41.80
N GLY A 704 -40.91 -47.24 40.46
CA GLY A 704 -40.34 -46.16 39.64
C GLY A 704 -38.81 -46.13 39.63
N GLU A 705 -38.13 -47.09 40.26
CA GLU A 705 -36.67 -47.14 40.33
C GLU A 705 -36.02 -47.26 38.94
N LEU A 706 -36.56 -48.11 38.07
CA LEU A 706 -36.06 -48.27 36.70
C LEU A 706 -36.28 -47.00 35.85
N THR A 707 -37.42 -46.34 36.01
CA THR A 707 -37.71 -45.05 35.35
C THR A 707 -36.72 -43.97 35.80
N ASN A 708 -36.40 -43.91 37.10
CA ASN A 708 -35.41 -43.00 37.68
C ASN A 708 -33.97 -43.28 37.20
N CYS A 709 -33.71 -44.46 36.65
CA CYS A 709 -32.44 -44.83 36.01
C CYS A 709 -32.48 -44.64 34.49
N GLY A 710 -33.58 -44.13 33.92
CA GLY A 710 -33.71 -43.82 32.49
C GLY A 710 -34.15 -44.99 31.60
N PHE A 711 -34.75 -46.04 32.17
CA PHE A 711 -35.36 -47.12 31.39
C PHE A 711 -36.76 -46.75 30.91
N THR A 712 -37.06 -47.07 29.66
CA THR A 712 -38.39 -46.92 29.07
C THR A 712 -39.21 -48.20 29.21
N SER A 713 -40.53 -48.09 29.15
CA SER A 713 -41.42 -49.27 29.24
C SER A 713 -41.16 -50.27 28.12
N SER A 714 -40.82 -49.80 26.92
CA SER A 714 -40.44 -50.65 25.79
C SER A 714 -39.15 -51.42 26.04
N GLU A 715 -38.12 -50.77 26.58
CA GLU A 715 -36.83 -51.43 26.87
C GLU A 715 -37.02 -52.53 27.92
N VAL A 716 -37.75 -52.25 29.01
CA VAL A 716 -38.00 -53.25 30.06
C VAL A 716 -38.85 -54.41 29.54
N GLN A 717 -39.86 -54.15 28.70
CA GLN A 717 -40.66 -55.22 28.09
C GLN A 717 -39.82 -56.10 27.14
N SER A 718 -38.99 -55.50 26.30
CA SER A 718 -38.10 -56.24 25.40
C SER A 718 -37.10 -57.07 26.20
N PHE A 719 -36.48 -56.48 27.23
CA PHE A 719 -35.55 -57.16 28.12
C PHE A 719 -36.19 -58.37 28.84
N VAL A 720 -37.40 -58.22 29.37
CA VAL A 720 -38.14 -59.33 30.02
C VAL A 720 -38.48 -60.44 29.01
N LYS A 721 -38.79 -60.09 27.75
CA LYS A 721 -39.03 -61.08 26.70
C LYS A 721 -37.77 -61.85 26.33
N ALA A 722 -36.62 -61.18 26.36
CA ALA A 722 -35.32 -61.76 26.00
C ALA A 722 -34.81 -62.76 27.04
N ILE A 723 -34.97 -62.50 28.34
CA ILE A 723 -34.37 -63.33 29.39
C ILE A 723 -35.30 -64.45 29.89
N PHE A 724 -36.62 -64.22 29.93
CA PHE A 724 -37.56 -65.16 30.54
C PHE A 724 -38.34 -65.95 29.48
N ALA A 725 -38.36 -67.28 29.60
CA ALA A 725 -39.19 -68.15 28.76
C ALA A 725 -40.69 -67.85 28.90
N ASP A 726 -41.49 -68.27 27.90
CA ASP A 726 -42.95 -68.05 27.91
C ASP A 726 -43.62 -68.75 29.09
N SER A 727 -44.08 -67.97 30.06
CA SER A 727 -44.74 -68.43 31.27
C SER A 727 -45.93 -67.53 31.61
N PRO A 728 -46.93 -68.03 32.35
CA PRO A 728 -48.06 -67.20 32.79
C PRO A 728 -47.59 -65.97 33.60
N LEU A 729 -46.57 -66.13 34.44
CA LEU A 729 -45.95 -65.03 35.20
C LEU A 729 -45.32 -63.97 34.29
N ARG A 730 -44.65 -64.40 33.20
CA ARG A 730 -44.11 -63.46 32.20
C ARG A 730 -45.22 -62.70 31.49
N LYS A 731 -46.33 -63.36 31.14
CA LYS A 731 -47.47 -62.71 30.50
C LYS A 731 -48.10 -61.67 31.43
N GLU A 732 -48.33 -62.01 32.69
CA GLU A 732 -48.85 -61.10 33.72
C GLU A 732 -47.93 -59.87 33.90
N CYS A 733 -46.63 -60.09 33.97
CA CYS A 733 -45.62 -59.03 33.99
C CYS A 733 -45.65 -58.14 32.72
N LEU A 734 -45.78 -58.72 31.52
CA LEU A 734 -45.86 -57.93 30.29
C LEU A 734 -47.21 -57.20 30.09
N PHE A 735 -48.25 -57.56 30.86
CA PHE A 735 -49.56 -56.91 30.85
C PHE A 735 -49.60 -55.56 31.59
N TRP A 736 -48.47 -55.06 32.12
CA TRP A 736 -48.32 -53.74 32.77
C TRP A 736 -48.82 -52.54 31.96
N LYS A 737 -49.09 -52.74 30.66
CA LYS A 737 -49.77 -51.77 29.78
C LYS A 737 -51.11 -51.24 30.34
N TYR A 738 -51.75 -51.93 31.28
CA TYR A 738 -53.09 -51.57 31.76
C TYR A 738 -53.19 -51.00 33.18
N LEU A 739 -52.17 -51.14 34.05
CA LEU A 739 -52.29 -50.73 35.47
C LEU A 739 -51.43 -49.51 35.87
N SER A 740 -50.28 -49.25 35.25
CA SER A 740 -49.40 -48.13 35.67
C SER A 740 -49.60 -46.81 34.92
N ILE A 741 -50.39 -46.78 33.83
CA ILE A 741 -50.64 -45.53 33.08
C ILE A 741 -51.53 -44.54 33.88
N HIS A 742 -52.25 -44.98 34.91
CA HIS A 742 -53.20 -44.10 35.61
C HIS A 742 -52.68 -43.34 36.84
N VAL A 743 -51.42 -43.49 37.24
CA VAL A 743 -50.93 -42.81 38.47
C VAL A 743 -49.87 -41.73 38.20
N CYS A 744 -49.16 -41.75 37.07
CA CYS A 744 -48.08 -40.78 36.83
C CYS A 744 -48.44 -39.57 35.93
N ASP A 745 -49.46 -39.65 35.08
CA ASP A 745 -49.81 -38.55 34.17
C ASP A 745 -50.59 -37.38 34.84
N TYR A 746 -50.85 -37.44 36.16
CA TYR A 746 -51.58 -36.41 36.90
C TYR A 746 -50.75 -35.59 37.90
N ILE A 747 -49.43 -35.81 38.00
CA ILE A 747 -48.54 -35.00 38.83
C ILE A 747 -47.27 -34.68 38.03
N LEU A 748 -47.38 -33.74 37.09
CA LEU A 748 -46.33 -32.81 36.67
C LEU A 748 -46.96 -31.60 35.99
#